data_AF-A0A4S2G786-F1
#
_entry.id   AF-A0A4S2G786-F1
#
_cell.length_a   1.000
_cell.length_b   1.000
_cell.length_c   1.000
_cell.angle_alpha   90.00
_cell.angle_beta   90.00
_cell.angle_gamma   90.00
#
_symmetry.space_group_name_H-M   'P 1'
#
loop_
_entity.id
_entity.type
_entity.pdbx_description
1 polymer ?
#
loop_
_entity_poly.entity_id
_entity_poly.type
_entity_poly.pdbx_seq_one_letter_code
_entity_poly.pdbx_strand_id
1 'polypeptide(L)'
;MRRHPQCLKSVSSTVSYEAVRFCISIIMVCIYAVIQCGVAASDDVSRNFLFSKIDNHGDTRIRSIIRLDDGRTAFATVDGIDIFDGSRFSHLFNVTSDKYPLRGYDGYHHLYLSHGGKYLWLKNMHSLQCVDLDTEIFATDVKGVLHGLGVDAPADDFFADKLGRIWIVAGDDLLLPQCKKNFSIDNHYGGLIDLAADEDSAYLFYRNGIVSRLDIKSGKIVYSVAAYPESKHFKYEFTSLLAESSDGFYQIRNGAVGALFHFNVKSASWEKLLESDIRLNTIAVSDSGIFISTPNGLILYNPSDLSFEHIPYLRTKNGNLLASELSTIAVDNNNGILVGTLNRGIFYHNPLLYRYHSIPKGTPSPLSTPAASSVFSENIDGSVNINLNGKFANVTFPDSLRYGIEIAYTDSTPITMSGEYGSGASFVSGNGAIFFNETDRLSIFVPNDSASITNSRTPFISGILVNARRIEPLRSYDGEVVTTKIAARSEAISLPHYGNFITFEVSDPDISSANPKFVFMLEGADKDWRYATPSDIRNRMLTTTYTALAPGKYRFRVKKSDLPDSPEASIDVVIRHPWWASPIAFAIYVLIAIIIVITGIRIYVAREKRRIEAEQKEKFLLERIRQLIEETDRYKSEAPASPTDSDGDNQSVTGESELSDEDRDFVTRAIETVERNLDTPGYSVARLSADLCMDRTGLYRKLTSLLDKSPSIFIRDIRLRKAAALISEGKMSITEIADATGFSSTSYMSKCFQEHYGCKPSEYHNK
;
A
#
# COMPACT_ATOMS: atom_id res chain seq x y z
N MET A 1 -108.79 -25.63 55.90
CA MET A 1 -108.65 -26.15 54.51
C MET A 1 -107.20 -26.57 54.26
N ARG A 2 -107.02 -27.62 53.44
CA ARG A 2 -105.78 -28.14 52.82
C ARG A 2 -104.63 -27.12 52.60
N ARG A 3 -103.37 -27.41 53.00
CA ARG A 3 -102.28 -28.06 52.18
C ARG A 3 -100.85 -27.89 52.78
N HIS A 4 -100.06 -28.97 52.65
CA HIS A 4 -98.59 -29.08 52.69
C HIS A 4 -97.98 -28.78 51.28
N PRO A 5 -96.65 -28.87 51.00
CA PRO A 5 -95.43 -28.75 51.84
C PRO A 5 -94.26 -27.96 51.13
N GLN A 6 -93.01 -28.23 51.53
CA GLN A 6 -91.70 -27.98 50.86
C GLN A 6 -91.02 -26.63 51.15
N CYS A 7 -89.69 -26.49 51.16
CA CYS A 7 -88.51 -27.33 51.45
C CYS A 7 -87.32 -26.45 51.01
N LEU A 8 -86.42 -26.06 51.90
CA LEU A 8 -85.16 -25.43 51.49
C LEU A 8 -84.03 -26.00 52.36
N LYS A 9 -83.27 -26.94 51.79
CA LYS A 9 -82.05 -27.47 52.38
C LYS A 9 -80.86 -26.62 51.94
N SER A 10 -79.89 -26.52 52.84
CA SER A 10 -78.59 -25.88 52.66
C SER A 10 -77.76 -26.47 51.51
N VAL A 11 -77.22 -25.63 50.64
CA VAL A 11 -75.93 -25.82 49.96
C VAL A 11 -75.26 -24.46 49.79
N SER A 12 -74.19 -24.17 50.55
CA SER A 12 -73.26 -23.07 50.28
C SER A 12 -72.01 -23.20 51.17
N SER A 13 -70.88 -23.61 50.58
CA SER A 13 -69.51 -23.37 51.07
C SER A 13 -68.42 -24.06 50.24
N THR A 14 -68.73 -25.14 49.51
CA THR A 14 -67.72 -25.98 48.82
C THR A 14 -67.16 -25.38 47.52
N VAL A 15 -67.93 -24.57 46.78
CA VAL A 15 -67.54 -24.09 45.43
C VAL A 15 -66.34 -23.13 45.43
N SER A 16 -66.11 -22.38 46.52
CA SER A 16 -65.00 -21.40 46.58
C SER A 16 -63.62 -22.06 46.72
N TYR A 17 -63.52 -23.27 47.28
CA TYR A 17 -62.22 -23.86 47.64
C TYR A 17 -61.56 -24.61 46.48
N GLU A 18 -62.37 -25.24 45.62
CA GLU A 18 -61.86 -25.89 44.41
C GLU A 18 -61.42 -24.87 43.35
N ALA A 19 -62.16 -23.78 43.16
CA ALA A 19 -61.77 -22.71 42.24
C ALA A 19 -60.41 -22.08 42.62
N VAL A 20 -60.20 -21.82 43.92
CA VAL A 20 -58.92 -21.28 44.42
C VAL A 20 -57.79 -22.30 44.28
N ARG A 21 -58.03 -23.60 44.58
CA ARG A 21 -57.03 -24.66 44.33
C ARG A 21 -56.69 -24.79 42.84
N PHE A 22 -57.67 -24.69 41.94
CA PHE A 22 -57.45 -24.75 40.51
C PHE A 22 -56.61 -23.57 40.01
N CYS A 23 -56.90 -22.35 40.49
CA CYS A 23 -56.09 -21.17 40.18
C CYS A 23 -54.66 -21.29 40.72
N ILE A 24 -54.45 -21.76 41.96
CA ILE A 24 -53.10 -21.97 42.53
C ILE A 24 -52.34 -23.06 41.75
N SER A 25 -53.01 -24.14 41.35
CA SER A 25 -52.40 -25.18 40.50
C SER A 25 -52.00 -24.63 39.13
N ILE A 26 -52.84 -23.81 38.49
CA ILE A 26 -52.51 -23.13 37.23
C ILE A 26 -51.33 -22.19 37.43
N ILE A 27 -51.32 -21.36 38.48
CA ILE A 27 -50.21 -20.45 38.78
C ILE A 27 -48.91 -21.23 39.03
N MET A 28 -48.95 -22.36 39.75
CA MET A 28 -47.77 -23.20 39.96
C MET A 28 -47.32 -23.92 38.69
N VAL A 29 -48.24 -24.35 37.83
CA VAL A 29 -47.90 -24.90 36.50
C VAL A 29 -47.34 -23.82 35.57
N CYS A 30 -47.86 -22.59 35.60
CA CYS A 30 -47.33 -21.46 34.86
C CYS A 30 -45.96 -21.03 35.40
N ILE A 31 -45.75 -21.00 36.72
CA ILE A 31 -44.44 -20.72 37.32
C ILE A 31 -43.46 -21.85 36.99
N TYR A 32 -43.86 -23.12 37.06
CA TYR A 32 -43.02 -24.25 36.67
C TYR A 32 -42.72 -24.23 35.16
N ALA A 33 -43.68 -23.85 34.31
CA ALA A 33 -43.48 -23.66 32.88
C ALA A 33 -42.62 -22.43 32.56
N VAL A 34 -42.68 -21.35 33.35
CA VAL A 34 -41.80 -20.17 33.22
C VAL A 34 -40.39 -20.48 33.74
N ILE A 35 -40.24 -21.33 34.76
CA ILE A 35 -38.94 -21.84 35.21
C ILE A 35 -38.37 -22.82 34.17
N GLN A 36 -39.17 -23.72 33.62
CA GLN A 36 -38.75 -24.62 32.54
C GLN A 36 -38.46 -23.87 31.23
N CYS A 37 -39.22 -22.83 30.88
CA CYS A 37 -38.87 -21.92 29.77
C CYS A 37 -37.64 -21.08 30.11
N GLY A 38 -37.43 -20.66 31.36
CA GLY A 38 -36.21 -19.95 31.78
C GLY A 38 -34.96 -20.83 31.73
N VAL A 39 -35.11 -22.14 31.96
CA VAL A 39 -34.02 -23.14 31.86
C VAL A 39 -33.86 -23.67 30.42
N ALA A 40 -34.90 -23.62 29.59
CA ALA A 40 -34.86 -24.01 28.17
C ALA A 40 -34.58 -22.84 27.21
N ALA A 41 -34.66 -21.59 27.67
CA ALA A 41 -34.32 -20.37 26.91
C ALA A 41 -33.02 -19.72 27.39
N SER A 42 -32.32 -20.31 28.36
CA SER A 42 -30.85 -20.15 28.46
C SER A 42 -30.18 -21.02 27.39
N ASP A 43 -30.53 -20.79 26.12
CA ASP A 43 -29.74 -21.29 25.00
C ASP A 43 -28.35 -20.68 25.15
N ASP A 44 -27.33 -21.53 25.04
CA ASP A 44 -25.99 -21.18 25.47
C ASP A 44 -25.32 -20.24 24.46
N VAL A 45 -25.52 -18.93 24.65
CA VAL A 45 -24.86 -17.85 23.91
C VAL A 45 -23.35 -17.81 24.22
N SER A 46 -22.92 -18.41 25.33
CA SER A 46 -21.67 -18.07 26.01
C SER A 46 -20.41 -18.67 25.36
N ARG A 47 -20.51 -19.82 24.67
CA ARG A 47 -19.32 -20.54 24.13
C ARG A 47 -19.12 -20.50 22.62
N ASN A 48 -19.73 -19.53 21.95
CA ASN A 48 -19.95 -19.59 20.49
C ASN A 48 -18.85 -18.86 19.67
N PHE A 49 -17.68 -18.69 20.28
CA PHE A 49 -16.56 -17.97 19.68
C PHE A 49 -15.60 -18.91 18.94
N LEU A 50 -15.52 -18.73 17.61
CA LEU A 50 -14.53 -19.36 16.74
C LEU A 50 -13.63 -18.29 16.11
N PHE A 51 -12.33 -18.36 16.39
CA PHE A 51 -11.35 -17.39 15.93
C PHE A 51 -10.57 -17.88 14.70
N SER A 52 -10.43 -17.01 13.72
CA SER A 52 -9.48 -17.13 12.62
C SER A 52 -8.22 -16.36 12.96
N LYS A 53 -7.04 -16.98 12.82
CA LYS A 53 -5.78 -16.22 12.84
C LYS A 53 -5.75 -15.32 11.60
N ILE A 54 -5.40 -14.05 11.79
CA ILE A 54 -4.99 -13.16 10.70
C ILE A 54 -3.47 -13.22 10.64
N ASP A 55 -2.92 -13.69 9.53
CA ASP A 55 -1.48 -13.80 9.36
C ASP A 55 -0.87 -12.42 9.05
N ASN A 56 -0.29 -11.80 10.08
CA ASN A 56 0.63 -10.68 9.90
C ASN A 56 2.05 -11.22 9.66
N HIS A 57 2.74 -10.68 8.64
CA HIS A 57 4.14 -11.01 8.36
C HIS A 57 5.14 -10.17 9.20
N GLY A 58 4.63 -9.22 9.99
CA GLY A 58 5.39 -8.36 10.89
C GLY A 58 5.51 -8.92 12.31
N ASP A 59 5.57 -8.02 13.29
CA ASP A 59 5.72 -8.36 14.71
C ASP A 59 4.44 -8.99 15.29
N THR A 60 4.54 -10.19 15.84
CA THR A 60 3.41 -10.94 16.41
C THR A 60 3.01 -10.47 17.82
N ARG A 61 3.74 -9.52 18.42
CA ARG A 61 3.58 -9.02 19.80
C ARG A 61 2.68 -7.78 19.82
N ILE A 62 1.37 -7.99 19.64
CA ILE A 62 0.38 -6.89 19.56
C ILE A 62 0.22 -6.24 20.94
N ARG A 63 0.11 -4.90 20.97
CA ARG A 63 0.03 -4.09 22.22
C ARG A 63 -1.24 -3.26 22.34
N SER A 64 -1.75 -2.74 21.24
CA SER A 64 -3.00 -1.97 21.17
C SER A 64 -3.58 -2.09 19.76
N ILE A 65 -4.90 -1.93 19.62
CA ILE A 65 -5.61 -2.01 18.34
C ILE A 65 -6.53 -0.78 18.25
N ILE A 66 -6.54 -0.10 17.10
CA ILE A 66 -7.47 1.00 16.82
C ILE A 66 -8.02 0.90 15.39
N ARG A 67 -9.27 1.31 15.22
CA ARG A 67 -9.92 1.44 13.90
C ARG A 67 -9.57 2.80 13.32
N LEU A 68 -9.21 2.87 12.04
CA LEU A 68 -9.00 4.11 11.30
C LEU A 68 -10.29 4.56 10.61
N ASP A 69 -10.44 5.87 10.43
CA ASP A 69 -11.61 6.52 9.80
C ASP A 69 -11.82 6.05 8.35
N ASP A 70 -10.74 5.72 7.63
CA ASP A 70 -10.75 5.14 6.28
C ASP A 70 -11.17 3.66 6.24
N GLY A 71 -11.59 3.11 7.39
CA GLY A 71 -12.08 1.76 7.51
C GLY A 71 -10.99 0.71 7.63
N ARG A 72 -9.72 1.06 7.79
CA ARG A 72 -8.60 0.12 8.08
C ARG A 72 -8.34 -0.07 9.58
N THR A 73 -7.51 -1.04 9.96
CA THR A 73 -7.17 -1.28 11.37
C THR A 73 -5.68 -1.14 11.59
N ALA A 74 -5.29 -0.33 12.58
CA ALA A 74 -3.91 -0.19 13.01
C ALA A 74 -3.66 -0.95 14.31
N PHE A 75 -2.49 -1.58 14.39
CA PHE A 75 -2.04 -2.42 15.48
C PHE A 75 -0.70 -1.87 15.98
N ALA A 76 -0.64 -1.41 17.23
CA ALA A 76 0.64 -1.12 17.87
C ALA A 76 1.34 -2.44 18.17
N THR A 77 2.59 -2.56 17.73
CA THR A 77 3.48 -3.69 18.03
C THR A 77 4.62 -3.21 18.93
N VAL A 78 5.62 -4.05 19.23
CA VAL A 78 6.80 -3.60 19.97
C VAL A 78 7.74 -2.79 19.05
N ASP A 79 7.84 -3.19 17.79
CA ASP A 79 8.82 -2.63 16.85
C ASP A 79 8.25 -1.46 16.01
N GLY A 80 6.93 -1.30 15.94
CA GLY A 80 6.27 -0.31 15.07
C GLY A 80 4.74 -0.31 15.13
N ILE A 81 4.12 0.16 14.05
CA ILE A 81 2.68 0.07 13.81
C ILE A 81 2.42 -0.77 12.55
N ASP A 82 1.62 -1.82 12.68
CA ASP A 82 1.08 -2.59 11.56
C ASP A 82 -0.27 -1.98 11.14
N ILE A 83 -0.47 -1.64 9.86
CA ILE A 83 -1.77 -1.21 9.32
C ILE A 83 -2.31 -2.28 8.37
N PHE A 84 -3.51 -2.80 8.65
CA PHE A 84 -4.19 -3.79 7.82
C PHE A 84 -5.28 -3.14 6.96
N ASP A 85 -5.18 -3.30 5.64
CA ASP A 85 -6.14 -2.75 4.67
C ASP A 85 -7.27 -3.72 4.27
N GLY A 86 -7.36 -4.86 4.95
CA GLY A 86 -8.30 -5.94 4.64
C GLY A 86 -7.74 -7.02 3.69
N SER A 87 -6.63 -6.75 3.01
CA SER A 87 -5.90 -7.73 2.18
C SER A 87 -4.47 -7.94 2.67
N ARG A 88 -3.74 -6.86 3.00
CA ARG A 88 -2.34 -6.90 3.39
C ARG A 88 -2.03 -6.02 4.60
N PHE A 89 -0.85 -6.26 5.18
CA PHE A 89 -0.26 -5.43 6.22
C PHE A 89 0.81 -4.50 5.64
N SER A 90 0.77 -3.23 6.03
CA SER A 90 1.86 -2.27 5.90
C SER A 90 2.52 -2.09 7.27
N HIS A 91 3.79 -2.49 7.42
CA HIS A 91 4.54 -2.30 8.67
C HIS A 91 5.30 -0.96 8.65
N LEU A 92 5.03 -0.12 9.64
CA LEU A 92 5.68 1.16 9.85
C LEU A 92 6.62 1.02 11.06
N PHE A 93 7.93 1.04 10.82
CA PHE A 93 8.93 0.92 11.89
C PHE A 93 9.00 2.16 12.77
N ASN A 94 9.11 1.98 14.09
CA ASN A 94 9.28 3.08 15.03
C ASN A 94 10.58 3.86 14.75
N VAL A 95 10.48 5.19 14.67
CA VAL A 95 11.66 6.08 14.71
C VAL A 95 12.20 6.09 16.14
N THR A 96 13.49 5.76 16.32
CA THR A 96 14.13 5.70 17.64
C THR A 96 14.71 7.03 18.11
N SER A 97 14.99 7.95 17.19
CA SER A 97 15.72 9.20 17.45
C SER A 97 14.85 10.42 17.80
N ASP A 98 13.56 10.42 17.47
CA ASP A 98 12.63 11.49 17.82
C ASP A 98 11.38 10.93 18.50
N LYS A 99 11.36 11.00 19.82
CA LYS A 99 10.20 10.72 20.66
C LYS A 99 9.96 11.92 21.54
N TYR A 100 8.75 12.47 21.53
CA TYR A 100 8.40 13.57 22.42
C TYR A 100 8.25 13.04 23.85
N PRO A 101 8.90 13.63 24.88
CA PRO A 101 8.85 13.13 26.25
C PRO A 101 7.53 13.50 26.95
N LEU A 102 6.80 12.51 27.46
CA LEU A 102 5.59 12.72 28.29
C LEU A 102 5.89 12.38 29.76
N ARG A 103 6.33 13.38 30.53
CA ARG A 103 6.87 13.14 31.88
C ARG A 103 5.84 12.60 32.88
N GLY A 104 4.56 12.90 32.71
CA GLY A 104 3.48 12.44 33.58
C GLY A 104 2.90 11.07 33.23
N TYR A 105 3.34 10.44 32.13
CA TYR A 105 2.72 9.19 31.65
C TYR A 105 3.52 7.93 31.97
N ASP A 106 3.04 7.20 32.98
CA ASP A 106 3.56 5.88 33.41
C ASP A 106 2.85 4.69 32.73
N GLY A 107 1.94 4.95 31.79
CA GLY A 107 1.13 3.91 31.14
C GLY A 107 1.85 3.13 30.04
N TYR A 108 1.15 2.17 29.46
CA TYR A 108 1.65 1.33 28.36
C TYR A 108 1.22 1.88 27.00
N HIS A 109 1.14 1.04 25.96
CA HIS A 109 0.84 1.51 24.60
C HIS A 109 -0.64 1.89 24.50
N HIS A 110 -0.91 3.14 24.13
CA HIS A 110 -2.23 3.64 23.80
C HIS A 110 -2.20 4.32 22.44
N LEU A 111 -3.16 4.00 21.59
CA LEU A 111 -3.33 4.63 20.28
C LEU A 111 -4.42 5.70 20.36
N TYR A 112 -4.21 6.82 19.67
CA TYR A 112 -5.20 7.88 19.53
C TYR A 112 -5.27 8.35 18.08
N LEU A 113 -6.47 8.68 17.62
CA LEU A 113 -6.68 9.42 16.38
C LEU A 113 -7.00 10.88 16.69
N SER A 114 -6.58 11.77 15.80
CA SER A 114 -6.89 13.20 15.91
C SER A 114 -6.97 13.86 14.55
N HIS A 115 -7.57 15.06 14.53
CA HIS A 115 -7.63 15.93 13.36
C HIS A 115 -8.27 15.24 12.14
N GLY A 116 -9.46 14.66 12.34
CA GLY A 116 -10.20 13.94 11.29
C GLY A 116 -9.44 12.75 10.72
N GLY A 117 -8.83 11.94 11.59
CA GLY A 117 -8.06 10.77 11.18
C GLY A 117 -6.78 11.07 10.42
N LYS A 118 -6.26 12.31 10.48
CA LYS A 118 -4.96 12.64 9.88
C LYS A 118 -3.80 12.05 10.67
N TYR A 119 -3.81 12.19 11.99
CA TYR A 119 -2.69 11.79 12.84
C TYR A 119 -3.06 10.61 13.73
N LEU A 120 -2.25 9.55 13.64
CA LEU A 120 -2.26 8.40 14.54
C LEU A 120 -1.12 8.56 15.55
N TRP A 121 -1.49 8.80 16.80
CA TRP A 121 -0.55 8.97 17.90
C TRP A 121 -0.30 7.63 18.59
N LEU A 122 0.98 7.34 18.84
CA LEU A 122 1.42 6.25 19.68
C LEU A 122 1.94 6.84 20.99
N LYS A 123 1.10 6.75 22.02
CA LYS A 123 1.43 7.10 23.41
C LYS A 123 1.98 5.85 24.10
N ASN A 124 3.10 5.97 24.81
CA ASN A 124 3.75 4.88 25.53
C ASN A 124 4.50 5.47 26.73
N MET A 125 4.98 4.63 27.65
CA MET A 125 5.65 5.08 28.89
C MET A 125 6.71 6.15 28.59
N HIS A 126 6.53 7.32 29.22
CA HIS A 126 7.32 8.54 29.04
C HIS A 126 7.53 9.06 27.60
N SER A 127 6.76 8.60 26.61
CA SER A 127 7.02 8.91 25.20
C SER A 127 5.76 9.03 24.33
N LEU A 128 5.80 9.95 23.39
CA LEU A 128 4.78 10.16 22.36
C LEU A 128 5.42 10.18 20.98
N GLN A 129 4.82 9.45 20.06
CA GLN A 129 5.17 9.42 18.64
C GLN A 129 3.91 9.65 17.80
N CYS A 130 4.09 10.08 16.56
CA CYS A 130 3.01 10.37 15.63
C CYS A 130 3.30 9.75 14.26
N VAL A 131 2.30 9.16 13.63
CA VAL A 131 2.28 8.82 12.20
C VAL A 131 1.34 9.79 11.50
N ASP A 132 1.80 10.44 10.43
CA ASP A 132 0.91 11.16 9.52
C ASP A 132 0.29 10.14 8.55
N LEU A 133 -1.01 9.88 8.68
CA LEU A 133 -1.73 8.90 7.87
C LEU A 133 -1.99 9.40 6.43
N ASP A 134 -1.72 10.66 6.11
CA ASP A 134 -1.68 11.09 4.71
C ASP A 134 -0.46 10.54 3.99
N THR A 135 0.67 10.35 4.68
CA THR A 135 1.94 9.84 4.10
C THR A 135 2.27 8.40 4.50
N GLU A 136 1.65 7.90 5.59
CA GLU A 136 2.01 6.66 6.29
C GLU A 136 3.47 6.62 6.76
N ILE A 137 3.98 7.77 7.26
CA ILE A 137 5.34 7.92 7.77
C ILE A 137 5.29 8.47 9.21
N PHE A 138 6.18 7.96 10.07
CA PHE A 138 6.41 8.54 11.40
C PHE A 138 6.98 9.96 11.29
N ALA A 139 6.38 10.90 12.03
CA ALA A 139 6.90 12.26 12.14
C ALA A 139 8.30 12.24 12.79
N THR A 140 9.24 12.97 12.19
CA THR A 140 10.62 13.14 12.67
C THR A 140 10.85 14.43 13.47
N ASP A 141 9.78 15.19 13.68
CA ASP A 141 9.71 16.33 14.61
C ASP A 141 8.30 16.36 15.22
N VAL A 142 8.06 15.47 16.19
CA VAL A 142 6.78 15.37 16.90
C VAL A 142 6.44 16.68 17.63
N LYS A 143 7.46 17.43 18.08
CA LYS A 143 7.29 18.76 18.70
C LYS A 143 6.77 19.78 17.70
N GLY A 144 7.31 19.80 16.48
CA GLY A 144 6.84 20.65 15.38
C GLY A 144 5.39 20.35 14.98
N VAL A 145 4.99 19.07 14.98
CA VAL A 145 3.59 18.67 14.77
C VAL A 145 2.69 19.21 15.88
N LEU A 146 3.07 19.05 17.15
CA LEU A 146 2.31 19.56 18.30
C LEU A 146 2.17 21.10 18.28
N HIS A 147 3.26 21.83 18.02
CA HIS A 147 3.24 23.28 17.85
C HIS A 147 2.35 23.72 16.66
N GLY A 148 2.41 22.99 15.54
CA GLY A 148 1.50 23.20 14.40
C GLY A 148 0.01 22.97 14.72
N LEU A 149 -0.28 22.19 15.76
CA LEU A 149 -1.63 21.98 16.31
C LEU A 149 -1.99 22.96 17.45
N GLY A 150 -1.12 23.92 17.78
CA GLY A 150 -1.34 24.94 18.80
C GLY A 150 -0.89 24.56 20.22
N VAL A 151 0.03 23.60 20.36
CA VAL A 151 0.62 23.20 21.64
C VAL A 151 1.98 23.86 21.83
N ASP A 152 1.98 25.01 22.49
CA ASP A 152 3.20 25.79 22.76
C ASP A 152 3.87 25.41 24.09
N ALA A 153 3.11 24.84 25.03
CA ALA A 153 3.57 24.39 26.34
C ALA A 153 4.23 23.00 26.28
N PRO A 154 5.14 22.65 27.21
CA PRO A 154 5.58 21.28 27.40
C PRO A 154 4.40 20.41 27.85
N ALA A 155 4.15 19.30 27.16
CA ALA A 155 3.12 18.34 27.51
C ALA A 155 3.66 17.33 28.53
N ASP A 156 3.08 17.29 29.72
CA ASP A 156 3.32 16.24 30.70
C ASP A 156 2.51 14.97 30.35
N ASP A 157 1.28 15.15 29.87
CA ASP A 157 0.48 14.07 29.29
C ASP A 157 -0.38 14.48 28.08
N PHE A 158 -0.81 13.50 27.28
CA PHE A 158 -1.55 13.64 26.03
C PHE A 158 -2.78 12.72 25.98
N PHE A 159 -3.93 13.25 25.55
CA PHE A 159 -5.12 12.47 25.22
C PHE A 159 -5.72 12.96 23.90
N ALA A 160 -6.52 12.14 23.23
CA ALA A 160 -7.45 12.61 22.21
C ALA A 160 -8.83 12.00 22.44
N ASP A 161 -9.88 12.78 22.19
CA ASP A 161 -11.26 12.30 22.28
C ASP A 161 -11.76 11.71 20.95
N LYS A 162 -12.96 11.10 20.98
CA LYS A 162 -13.62 10.52 19.80
C LYS A 162 -13.95 11.52 18.68
N LEU A 163 -13.91 12.83 18.96
CA LEU A 163 -14.08 13.88 17.96
C LEU A 163 -12.73 14.27 17.32
N GLY A 164 -11.64 13.61 17.72
CA GLY A 164 -10.29 13.86 17.26
C GLY A 164 -9.68 15.18 17.75
N ARG A 165 -10.23 15.77 18.83
CA ARG A 165 -9.60 16.92 19.51
C ARG A 165 -8.51 16.38 20.44
N ILE A 166 -7.42 17.14 20.59
CA ILE A 166 -6.31 16.76 21.49
C ILE A 166 -6.44 17.52 22.80
N TRP A 167 -6.06 16.86 23.88
CA TRP A 167 -6.09 17.41 25.23
C TRP A 167 -4.70 17.22 25.84
N ILE A 168 -4.10 18.30 26.30
CA ILE A 168 -2.72 18.31 26.80
C ILE A 168 -2.73 18.68 28.28
N VAL A 169 -2.13 17.84 29.12
CA VAL A 169 -1.84 18.19 30.52
C VAL A 169 -0.48 18.88 30.55
N ALA A 170 -0.42 20.04 31.20
CA ALA A 170 0.81 20.81 31.43
C ALA A 170 0.80 21.35 32.87
N GLY A 171 1.42 20.63 33.80
CA GLY A 171 1.33 20.91 35.23
C GLY A 171 -0.11 20.80 35.79
N ASP A 172 -0.64 21.91 36.30
CA ASP A 172 -2.00 22.01 36.88
C ASP A 172 -3.07 22.44 35.84
N ASP A 173 -2.67 22.56 34.58
CA ASP A 173 -3.50 23.03 33.46
C ASP A 173 -3.81 21.92 32.45
N LEU A 174 -5.04 21.92 31.92
CA LEU A 174 -5.53 21.08 30.84
C LEU A 174 -5.88 21.97 29.64
N LEU A 175 -5.08 21.86 28.58
CA LEU A 175 -5.21 22.63 27.36
C LEU A 175 -6.07 21.89 26.33
N LEU A 176 -6.97 22.63 25.67
CA LEU A 176 -7.70 22.22 24.47
C LEU A 176 -7.29 23.15 23.31
N PRO A 177 -6.22 22.82 22.56
CA PRO A 177 -5.57 23.71 21.60
C PRO A 177 -6.50 24.17 20.47
N GLN A 178 -7.33 23.24 19.94
CA GLN A 178 -8.27 23.52 18.84
C GLN A 178 -9.27 24.63 19.18
N CYS A 179 -9.63 24.76 20.46
CA CYS A 179 -10.55 25.79 20.94
C CYS A 179 -9.83 26.97 21.62
N LYS A 180 -8.49 26.93 21.72
CA LYS A 180 -7.65 27.86 22.50
C LYS A 180 -8.16 28.05 23.94
N LYS A 181 -8.57 26.94 24.58
CA LYS A 181 -9.04 26.93 25.97
C LYS A 181 -8.00 26.27 26.88
N ASN A 182 -7.99 26.75 28.12
CA ASN A 182 -7.24 26.19 29.23
C ASN A 182 -8.20 26.01 30.41
N PHE A 183 -8.08 24.91 31.14
CA PHE A 183 -8.90 24.55 32.29
C PHE A 183 -7.98 24.08 33.42
N SER A 184 -8.15 24.60 34.63
CA SER A 184 -7.40 24.10 35.78
C SER A 184 -7.93 22.72 36.20
N ILE A 185 -7.02 21.79 36.47
CA ILE A 185 -7.31 20.44 36.98
C ILE A 185 -6.91 20.31 38.45
N ASP A 186 -7.68 19.55 39.23
CA ASP A 186 -7.37 19.33 40.64
C ASP A 186 -6.38 18.17 40.81
N ASN A 187 -5.09 18.51 40.84
CA ASN A 187 -4.02 17.54 41.03
C ASN A 187 -3.99 16.89 42.43
N HIS A 188 -4.77 17.37 43.41
CA HIS A 188 -4.95 16.64 44.69
C HIS A 188 -5.63 15.27 44.50
N TYR A 189 -6.26 15.03 43.34
CA TYR A 189 -6.86 13.72 43.01
C TYR A 189 -5.84 12.70 42.45
N GLY A 190 -4.55 13.00 42.51
CA GLY A 190 -3.46 12.11 42.10
C GLY A 190 -3.11 12.18 40.60
N GLY A 191 -3.50 13.28 39.95
CA GLY A 191 -3.32 13.50 38.51
C GLY A 191 -4.40 12.85 37.64
N LEU A 192 -4.57 13.38 36.43
CA LEU A 192 -5.44 12.85 35.40
C LEU A 192 -4.83 11.55 34.83
N ILE A 193 -5.63 10.49 34.69
CA ILE A 193 -5.19 9.20 34.13
C ILE A 193 -5.96 8.79 32.86
N ASP A 194 -7.16 9.35 32.67
CA ASP A 194 -8.00 9.10 31.49
C ASP A 194 -8.91 10.30 31.20
N LEU A 195 -9.35 10.45 29.95
CA LEU A 195 -10.22 11.53 29.51
C LEU A 195 -11.14 11.06 28.37
N ALA A 196 -12.44 11.30 28.51
CA ALA A 196 -13.39 11.26 27.41
C ALA A 196 -14.12 12.60 27.27
N ALA A 197 -14.61 12.92 26.07
CA ALA A 197 -15.36 14.15 25.86
C ALA A 197 -16.41 14.00 24.76
N ASP A 198 -17.53 14.67 24.97
CA ASP A 198 -18.56 14.94 23.97
C ASP A 198 -18.42 16.40 23.44
N GLU A 199 -19.40 16.90 22.69
CA GLU A 199 -19.34 18.25 22.12
C GLU A 199 -19.25 19.34 23.21
N ASP A 200 -19.96 19.14 24.32
CA ASP A 200 -20.21 20.15 25.36
C ASP A 200 -19.53 19.85 26.69
N SER A 201 -19.26 18.59 27.01
CA SER A 201 -18.70 18.12 28.28
C SER A 201 -17.43 17.29 28.09
N ALA A 202 -16.49 17.45 29.01
CA ALA A 202 -15.37 16.51 29.20
C ALA A 202 -15.51 15.80 30.55
N TYR A 203 -15.12 14.53 30.59
CA TYR A 203 -15.13 13.66 31.78
C TYR A 203 -13.68 13.33 32.11
N LEU A 204 -13.23 13.90 33.22
CA LEU A 204 -11.84 13.87 33.68
C LEU A 204 -11.70 12.76 34.72
N PHE A 205 -11.01 11.67 34.39
CA PHE A 205 -10.83 10.52 35.29
C PHE A 205 -9.47 10.61 35.99
N TYR A 206 -9.49 10.64 37.31
CA TYR A 206 -8.31 10.83 38.13
C TYR A 206 -7.75 9.51 38.69
N ARG A 207 -6.48 9.51 39.09
CA ARG A 207 -5.77 8.33 39.61
C ARG A 207 -6.40 7.76 40.89
N ASN A 208 -6.99 8.60 41.73
CA ASN A 208 -7.70 8.17 42.93
C ASN A 208 -9.10 7.53 42.67
N GLY A 209 -9.62 7.58 41.44
CA GLY A 209 -10.96 7.05 41.11
C GLY A 209 -12.09 8.08 41.15
N ILE A 210 -11.79 9.37 41.30
CA ILE A 210 -12.76 10.44 41.04
C ILE A 210 -12.93 10.62 39.53
N VAL A 211 -14.17 10.83 39.07
CA VAL A 211 -14.48 11.46 37.79
C VAL A 211 -15.05 12.85 38.03
N SER A 212 -14.54 13.85 37.31
CA SER A 212 -15.11 15.20 37.31
C SER A 212 -15.67 15.54 35.93
N ARG A 213 -16.91 16.04 35.86
CA ARG A 213 -17.50 16.54 34.62
C ARG A 213 -17.19 18.02 34.46
N LEU A 214 -16.45 18.38 33.43
CA LEU A 214 -16.14 19.74 33.00
C LEU A 214 -17.11 20.18 31.90
N ASP A 215 -17.76 21.34 32.05
CA ASP A 215 -18.48 22.00 30.96
C ASP A 215 -17.49 22.79 30.08
N ILE A 216 -17.32 22.37 28.82
CA ILE A 216 -16.31 22.90 27.91
C ILE A 216 -16.61 24.37 27.55
N LYS A 217 -17.88 24.78 27.54
CA LYS A 217 -18.31 26.14 27.19
C LYS A 217 -17.89 27.15 28.25
N SER A 218 -18.26 26.93 29.51
CA SER A 218 -18.00 27.80 30.67
C SER A 218 -16.64 27.56 31.34
N GLY A 219 -16.01 26.41 31.11
CA GLY A 219 -14.75 26.03 31.74
C GLY A 219 -14.86 25.65 33.21
N LYS A 220 -16.06 25.27 33.69
CA LYS A 220 -16.32 24.94 35.10
C LYS A 220 -16.57 23.46 35.30
N ILE A 221 -16.05 22.92 36.41
CA ILE A 221 -16.45 21.61 36.92
C ILE A 221 -17.90 21.69 37.40
N VAL A 222 -18.74 20.79 36.88
CA VAL A 222 -20.16 20.65 37.19
C VAL A 222 -20.38 19.77 38.42
N TYR A 223 -19.63 18.66 38.50
CA TYR A 223 -19.59 17.75 39.64
C TYR A 223 -18.28 16.95 39.67
N SER A 224 -17.98 16.35 40.82
CA SER A 224 -16.91 15.38 41.03
C SER A 224 -17.44 14.21 41.87
N VAL A 225 -17.24 12.96 41.43
CA VAL A 225 -17.79 11.76 42.08
C VAL A 225 -16.74 10.64 42.15
N ALA A 226 -16.50 10.11 43.34
CA ALA A 226 -15.55 9.02 43.59
C ALA A 226 -16.18 7.64 43.34
N ALA A 227 -15.45 6.74 42.68
CA ALA A 227 -15.83 5.34 42.48
C ALA A 227 -15.74 4.49 43.76
N TYR A 228 -14.88 4.89 44.70
CA TYR A 228 -14.63 4.19 45.96
C TYR A 228 -14.00 5.15 46.99
N PRO A 229 -14.09 4.86 48.30
CA PRO A 229 -13.47 5.67 49.35
C PRO A 229 -11.94 5.56 49.36
N GLU A 230 -11.29 6.53 49.99
CA GLU A 230 -9.83 6.68 50.10
C GLU A 230 -9.11 5.41 50.60
N SER A 231 -9.71 4.69 51.55
CA SER A 231 -9.21 3.41 52.07
C SER A 231 -9.09 2.29 51.03
N LYS A 232 -9.57 2.51 49.79
CA LYS A 232 -9.47 1.56 48.67
C LYS A 232 -8.63 2.08 47.49
N HIS A 233 -8.03 3.27 47.55
CA HIS A 233 -7.21 3.80 46.43
C HIS A 233 -6.13 2.82 45.96
N PHE A 234 -5.35 2.26 46.90
CA PHE A 234 -4.28 1.27 46.62
C PHE A 234 -4.72 0.03 45.83
N LYS A 235 -6.01 -0.31 45.84
CA LYS A 235 -6.53 -1.45 45.06
C LYS A 235 -6.55 -1.18 43.56
N TYR A 236 -6.61 0.09 43.11
CA TYR A 236 -7.04 0.46 41.75
C TYR A 236 -6.31 1.68 41.14
N GLU A 237 -5.14 2.07 41.66
CA GLU A 237 -4.47 3.35 41.35
C GLU A 237 -3.36 3.31 40.27
N PHE A 238 -3.00 2.14 39.74
CA PHE A 238 -1.87 2.00 38.82
C PHE A 238 -2.24 2.27 37.35
N THR A 239 -3.24 1.58 36.80
CA THR A 239 -3.62 1.71 35.38
C THR A 239 -5.13 1.89 35.21
N SER A 240 -5.52 2.79 34.32
CA SER A 240 -6.89 2.95 33.78
C SER A 240 -6.96 2.51 32.33
N LEU A 241 -8.12 2.03 31.89
CA LEU A 241 -8.55 2.10 30.50
C LEU A 241 -10.07 2.30 30.42
N LEU A 242 -10.51 3.25 29.61
CA LEU A 242 -11.92 3.56 29.37
C LEU A 242 -12.47 2.86 28.11
N ALA A 243 -13.75 2.50 28.14
CA ALA A 243 -14.57 2.25 26.96
C ALA A 243 -15.89 3.02 27.08
N GLU A 244 -16.29 3.71 26.02
CA GLU A 244 -17.56 4.44 25.97
C GLU A 244 -18.76 3.51 25.73
N SER A 245 -19.91 3.88 26.27
CA SER A 245 -21.21 3.21 26.13
C SER A 245 -22.31 4.24 25.87
N SER A 246 -23.49 3.80 25.43
CA SER A 246 -24.66 4.67 25.19
C SER A 246 -25.24 5.31 26.48
N ASP A 247 -24.91 4.76 27.65
CA ASP A 247 -25.38 5.18 28.97
C ASP A 247 -24.29 5.80 29.87
N GLY A 248 -23.04 5.73 29.44
CA GLY A 248 -21.90 6.27 30.19
C GLY A 248 -20.58 5.60 29.80
N PHE A 249 -19.77 5.22 30.78
CA PHE A 249 -18.42 4.68 30.55
C PHE A 249 -18.15 3.43 31.38
N TYR A 250 -17.52 2.44 30.76
CA TYR A 250 -16.90 1.33 31.46
C TYR A 250 -15.42 1.65 31.68
N GLN A 251 -14.93 1.48 32.90
CA GLN A 251 -13.53 1.70 33.26
C GLN A 251 -12.92 0.44 33.88
N ILE A 252 -11.88 -0.08 33.23
CA ILE A 252 -10.95 -1.01 33.88
C ILE A 252 -10.03 -0.19 34.78
N ARG A 253 -9.84 -0.67 36.01
CA ARG A 253 -8.75 -0.20 36.88
C ARG A 253 -7.96 -1.36 37.45
N ASN A 254 -6.64 -1.23 37.50
CA ASN A 254 -5.76 -2.17 38.20
C ASN A 254 -4.93 -1.45 39.26
N GLY A 255 -4.73 -2.12 40.39
CA GLY A 255 -3.76 -1.76 41.44
C GLY A 255 -3.26 -3.03 42.09
N ALA A 256 -3.54 -3.23 43.39
CA ALA A 256 -3.38 -4.53 44.03
C ALA A 256 -4.31 -5.64 43.49
N VAL A 257 -5.44 -5.26 42.88
CA VAL A 257 -6.39 -6.15 42.19
C VAL A 257 -6.89 -5.48 40.89
N GLY A 258 -7.50 -6.25 39.99
CA GLY A 258 -8.24 -5.73 38.84
C GLY A 258 -9.71 -5.48 39.19
N ALA A 259 -10.33 -4.47 38.58
CA ALA A 259 -11.77 -4.25 38.70
C ALA A 259 -12.38 -3.60 37.45
N LEU A 260 -13.65 -3.90 37.21
CA LEU A 260 -14.49 -3.24 36.23
C LEU A 260 -15.50 -2.35 36.97
N PHE A 261 -15.52 -1.07 36.59
CA PHE A 261 -16.51 -0.11 37.04
C PHE A 261 -17.34 0.38 35.85
N HIS A 262 -18.57 0.76 36.11
CA HIS A 262 -19.41 1.51 35.18
C HIS A 262 -19.79 2.86 35.81
N PHE A 263 -19.63 3.94 35.05
CA PHE A 263 -20.09 5.26 35.42
C PHE A 263 -21.28 5.64 34.55
N ASN A 264 -22.46 5.74 35.18
CA ASN A 264 -23.65 6.21 34.48
C ASN A 264 -23.67 7.74 34.45
N VAL A 265 -23.63 8.31 33.25
CA VAL A 265 -23.53 9.77 33.05
C VAL A 265 -24.82 10.51 33.45
N LYS A 266 -25.98 9.85 33.37
CA LYS A 266 -27.29 10.45 33.67
C LYS A 266 -27.55 10.57 35.17
N SER A 267 -27.19 9.55 35.95
CA SER A 267 -27.28 9.57 37.41
C SER A 267 -26.03 10.09 38.11
N ALA A 268 -24.93 10.31 37.38
CA ALA A 268 -23.62 10.67 37.90
C ALA A 268 -23.15 9.72 39.02
N SER A 269 -23.33 8.42 38.81
CA SER A 269 -23.07 7.38 39.82
C SER A 269 -22.18 6.27 39.29
N TRP A 270 -21.33 5.74 40.17
CA TRP A 270 -20.51 4.57 39.91
C TRP A 270 -21.16 3.28 40.39
N GLU A 271 -21.01 2.23 39.59
CA GLU A 271 -21.26 0.84 39.97
C GLU A 271 -19.98 0.02 39.80
N LYS A 272 -19.67 -0.87 40.75
CA LYS A 272 -18.55 -1.81 40.62
C LYS A 272 -19.11 -3.17 40.20
N LEU A 273 -18.84 -3.55 38.96
CA LEU A 273 -19.39 -4.74 38.32
C LEU A 273 -18.52 -5.98 38.60
N LEU A 274 -17.19 -5.82 38.58
CA LEU A 274 -16.23 -6.92 38.81
C LEU A 274 -15.10 -6.47 39.75
N GLU A 275 -14.64 -7.38 40.61
CA GLU A 275 -13.33 -7.33 41.27
C GLU A 275 -12.67 -8.69 41.02
N SER A 276 -11.41 -8.70 40.61
CA SER A 276 -10.70 -9.91 40.18
C SER A 276 -9.24 -9.87 40.63
N ASP A 277 -8.71 -11.01 41.06
CA ASP A 277 -7.28 -11.20 41.31
C ASP A 277 -6.47 -11.30 39.99
N ILE A 278 -7.16 -11.42 38.84
CA ILE A 278 -6.54 -11.39 37.52
C ILE A 278 -6.49 -9.94 37.02
N ARG A 279 -5.30 -9.51 36.57
CA ARG A 279 -5.12 -8.21 35.92
C ARG A 279 -5.95 -8.13 34.64
N LEU A 280 -6.70 -7.04 34.49
CA LEU A 280 -7.51 -6.77 33.30
C LEU A 280 -6.68 -5.90 32.34
N ASN A 281 -6.48 -6.33 31.09
CA ASN A 281 -5.54 -5.67 30.18
C ASN A 281 -6.21 -4.57 29.35
N THR A 282 -7.27 -4.90 28.60
CA THR A 282 -8.06 -3.93 27.82
C THR A 282 -9.53 -4.34 27.75
N ILE A 283 -10.41 -3.42 27.37
CA ILE A 283 -11.87 -3.58 27.26
C ILE A 283 -12.36 -3.19 25.87
N ALA A 284 -13.36 -3.90 25.35
CA ALA A 284 -14.12 -3.49 24.18
C ALA A 284 -15.62 -3.78 24.39
N VAL A 285 -16.48 -2.87 23.91
CA VAL A 285 -17.94 -2.98 23.96
C VAL A 285 -18.46 -3.39 22.58
N SER A 286 -19.40 -4.32 22.54
CA SER A 286 -20.11 -4.78 21.33
C SER A 286 -21.59 -4.98 21.63
N ASP A 287 -22.41 -5.19 20.60
CA ASP A 287 -23.83 -5.51 20.79
C ASP A 287 -24.05 -6.89 21.43
N SER A 288 -23.06 -7.80 21.40
CA SER A 288 -23.14 -9.13 22.04
C SER A 288 -22.64 -9.16 23.49
N GLY A 289 -22.12 -8.04 24.00
CA GLY A 289 -21.60 -7.92 25.36
C GLY A 289 -20.28 -7.15 25.44
N ILE A 290 -19.69 -7.19 26.63
CA ILE A 290 -18.47 -6.44 26.96
C ILE A 290 -17.35 -7.43 27.18
N PHE A 291 -16.30 -7.27 26.39
CA PHE A 291 -15.16 -8.18 26.34
C PHE A 291 -13.94 -7.56 27.00
N ILE A 292 -13.29 -8.31 27.89
CA ILE A 292 -12.12 -7.88 28.65
C ILE A 292 -10.98 -8.88 28.45
N SER A 293 -9.88 -8.44 27.85
CA SER A 293 -8.69 -9.27 27.68
C SER A 293 -7.94 -9.42 29.00
N THR A 294 -7.43 -10.63 29.28
CA THR A 294 -6.62 -10.92 30.47
C THR A 294 -5.39 -11.77 30.09
N PRO A 295 -4.38 -11.88 30.98
CA PRO A 295 -3.27 -12.83 30.78
C PRO A 295 -3.69 -14.30 30.63
N ASN A 296 -4.87 -14.68 31.13
CA ASN A 296 -5.32 -16.07 31.22
C ASN A 296 -6.53 -16.38 30.30
N GLY A 297 -6.83 -15.52 29.33
CA GLY A 297 -7.98 -15.65 28.44
C GLY A 297 -8.84 -14.39 28.39
N LEU A 298 -10.12 -14.58 28.10
CA LEU A 298 -11.10 -13.52 27.87
C LEU A 298 -12.18 -13.55 28.96
N ILE A 299 -12.58 -12.40 29.48
CA ILE A 299 -13.80 -12.28 30.30
C ILE A 299 -14.89 -11.66 29.42
N LEU A 300 -16.06 -12.29 29.39
CA LEU A 300 -17.29 -11.75 28.81
C LEU A 300 -18.21 -11.32 29.94
N TYR A 301 -18.67 -10.08 29.91
CA TYR A 301 -19.75 -9.55 30.74
C TYR A 301 -20.98 -9.27 29.86
N ASN A 302 -22.14 -9.81 30.25
CA ASN A 302 -23.41 -9.54 29.59
C ASN A 302 -24.23 -8.52 30.42
N PRO A 303 -24.41 -7.27 29.95
CA PRO A 303 -25.19 -6.27 30.67
C PRO A 303 -26.69 -6.62 30.82
N SER A 304 -27.21 -7.58 30.05
CA SER A 304 -28.64 -7.92 30.03
C SER A 304 -29.08 -8.79 31.21
N ASP A 305 -28.21 -9.70 31.65
CA ASP A 305 -28.45 -10.64 32.76
C ASP A 305 -27.44 -10.48 33.92
N LEU A 306 -26.49 -9.55 33.78
CA LEU A 306 -25.40 -9.25 34.71
C LEU A 306 -24.43 -10.42 34.93
N SER A 307 -24.40 -11.39 34.01
CA SER A 307 -23.51 -12.55 34.10
C SER A 307 -22.09 -12.25 33.65
N PHE A 308 -21.14 -12.98 34.23
CA PHE A 308 -19.73 -13.01 33.84
C PHE A 308 -19.32 -14.43 33.47
N GLU A 309 -18.71 -14.60 32.31
CA GLU A 309 -18.02 -15.83 31.92
C GLU A 309 -16.52 -15.56 31.73
N HIS A 310 -15.69 -16.52 32.15
CA HIS A 310 -14.27 -16.54 31.82
C HIS A 310 -13.98 -17.66 30.82
N ILE A 311 -13.41 -17.26 29.67
CA ILE A 311 -13.07 -18.11 28.52
C ILE A 311 -11.54 -18.25 28.47
N PRO A 312 -10.95 -19.29 29.10
CA PRO A 312 -9.50 -19.44 29.22
C PRO A 312 -8.76 -19.87 27.93
N TYR A 313 -9.50 -20.31 26.90
CA TYR A 313 -8.92 -20.82 25.66
C TYR A 313 -9.70 -20.30 24.44
N LEU A 314 -8.98 -19.87 23.40
CA LEU A 314 -9.59 -19.53 22.11
C LEU A 314 -9.73 -20.78 21.24
N ARG A 315 -10.94 -21.06 20.73
CA ARG A 315 -11.16 -22.05 19.66
C ARG A 315 -10.74 -21.46 18.33
N THR A 316 -9.99 -22.21 17.53
CA THR A 316 -9.52 -21.74 16.22
C THR A 316 -10.16 -22.48 15.06
N LYS A 317 -10.25 -21.83 13.88
CA LYS A 317 -10.76 -22.46 12.65
C LYS A 317 -10.02 -23.75 12.22
N ASN A 318 -8.82 -23.97 12.73
CA ASN A 318 -8.00 -25.16 12.48
C ASN A 318 -8.25 -26.28 13.52
N GLY A 319 -9.29 -26.18 14.35
CA GLY A 319 -9.63 -27.16 15.40
C GLY A 319 -8.75 -27.09 16.66
N ASN A 320 -7.80 -26.16 16.78
CA ASN A 320 -6.95 -26.04 17.96
C ASN A 320 -7.61 -25.19 19.05
N LEU A 321 -7.37 -25.57 20.31
CA LEU A 321 -7.61 -24.74 21.49
C LEU A 321 -6.30 -24.02 21.87
N LEU A 322 -6.32 -22.70 21.96
CA LEU A 322 -5.17 -21.89 22.34
C LEU A 322 -5.36 -21.27 23.72
N ALA A 323 -4.61 -21.74 24.71
CA ALA A 323 -4.38 -21.00 25.95
C ALA A 323 -3.70 -19.67 25.60
N SER A 324 -4.31 -18.55 25.96
CA SER A 324 -4.07 -17.28 25.27
C SER A 324 -3.74 -16.14 26.23
N GLU A 325 -2.50 -15.69 26.19
CA GLU A 325 -2.06 -14.43 26.81
C GLU A 325 -2.57 -13.25 25.97
N LEU A 326 -3.76 -12.75 26.31
CA LEU A 326 -4.43 -11.70 25.55
C LEU A 326 -3.92 -10.33 25.98
N SER A 327 -3.23 -9.64 25.07
CA SER A 327 -2.66 -8.32 25.33
C SER A 327 -3.68 -7.20 25.12
N THR A 328 -4.51 -7.32 24.09
CA THR A 328 -5.46 -6.27 23.70
C THR A 328 -6.66 -6.85 22.96
N ILE A 329 -7.82 -6.19 23.08
CA ILE A 329 -9.04 -6.50 22.34
C ILE A 329 -9.62 -5.24 21.70
N ALA A 330 -10.27 -5.37 20.56
CA ALA A 330 -11.05 -4.34 19.90
C ALA A 330 -12.27 -4.98 19.20
N VAL A 331 -13.29 -4.17 18.95
CA VAL A 331 -14.50 -4.56 18.21
C VAL A 331 -14.56 -3.78 16.92
N ASP A 332 -14.96 -4.43 15.83
CA ASP A 332 -15.24 -3.79 14.55
C ASP A 332 -16.74 -3.48 14.37
N ASN A 333 -17.04 -2.77 13.29
CA ASN A 333 -18.35 -2.20 13.02
C ASN A 333 -19.42 -3.24 12.62
N ASN A 334 -19.05 -4.52 12.49
CA ASN A 334 -19.95 -5.66 12.26
C ASN A 334 -19.97 -6.59 13.49
N ASN A 335 -19.63 -6.07 14.67
CA ASN A 335 -19.39 -6.82 15.92
C ASN A 335 -18.34 -7.94 15.79
N GLY A 336 -17.40 -7.80 14.85
CA GLY A 336 -16.23 -8.66 14.78
C GLY A 336 -15.26 -8.35 15.91
N ILE A 337 -14.81 -9.38 16.63
CA ILE A 337 -13.91 -9.28 17.77
C ILE A 337 -12.48 -9.51 17.28
N LEU A 338 -11.64 -8.47 17.37
CA LEU A 338 -10.21 -8.52 17.11
C LEU A 338 -9.45 -8.67 18.42
N VAL A 339 -8.59 -9.68 18.50
CA VAL A 339 -7.81 -10.02 19.68
C VAL A 339 -6.33 -10.03 19.34
N GLY A 340 -5.56 -9.17 20.01
CA GLY A 340 -4.11 -9.19 20.01
C GLY A 340 -3.56 -10.10 21.10
N THR A 341 -2.50 -10.84 20.79
CA THR A 341 -1.81 -11.70 21.74
C THR A 341 -0.38 -11.21 21.99
N LEU A 342 0.22 -11.63 23.10
CA LEU A 342 1.60 -11.27 23.43
C LEU A 342 2.65 -11.88 22.49
N ASN A 343 2.37 -12.98 21.78
CA ASN A 343 3.37 -13.73 21.01
C ASN A 343 2.85 -14.53 19.79
N ARG A 344 1.55 -14.53 19.49
CA ARG A 344 0.93 -15.35 18.42
C ARG A 344 0.23 -14.54 17.32
N GLY A 345 0.36 -13.21 17.34
CA GLY A 345 -0.24 -12.30 16.36
C GLY A 345 -1.70 -12.00 16.69
N ILE A 346 -2.50 -11.86 15.64
CA ILE A 346 -3.87 -11.35 15.67
C ILE A 346 -4.86 -12.50 15.42
N PHE A 347 -5.93 -12.54 16.21
CA PHE A 347 -7.06 -13.43 16.04
C PHE A 347 -8.34 -12.62 15.81
N TYR A 348 -9.23 -13.13 14.96
CA TYR A 348 -10.47 -12.47 14.59
C TYR A 348 -11.64 -13.45 14.65
N HIS A 349 -12.69 -13.08 15.38
CA HIS A 349 -13.97 -13.77 15.38
C HIS A 349 -15.04 -12.83 14.83
N ASN A 350 -16.01 -13.35 14.10
CA ASN A 350 -17.25 -12.61 13.85
C ASN A 350 -18.43 -13.61 13.86
N PRO A 351 -19.52 -13.32 14.59
CA PRO A 351 -20.64 -14.26 14.74
C PRO A 351 -21.39 -14.52 13.43
N LEU A 352 -21.23 -13.66 12.41
CA LEU A 352 -21.84 -13.85 11.10
C LEU A 352 -21.11 -14.91 10.25
N LEU A 353 -19.83 -15.20 10.50
CA LEU A 353 -19.02 -16.09 9.66
C LEU A 353 -19.36 -17.58 9.81
N TYR A 354 -19.81 -18.00 11.00
CA TYR A 354 -20.08 -19.39 11.33
C TYR A 354 -21.37 -19.51 12.14
N ARG A 355 -22.24 -20.45 11.76
CA ARG A 355 -23.41 -20.84 12.56
C ARG A 355 -22.98 -21.85 13.61
N TYR A 356 -23.38 -21.59 14.85
CA TYR A 356 -23.12 -22.48 15.97
C TYR A 356 -24.28 -23.45 16.19
N HIS A 357 -23.94 -24.72 16.45
CA HIS A 357 -24.87 -25.73 16.94
C HIS A 357 -24.23 -26.49 18.11
N SER A 358 -25.04 -26.81 19.13
CA SER A 358 -24.63 -27.60 20.30
C SER A 358 -25.40 -28.92 20.34
N ILE A 359 -24.70 -30.03 20.62
CA ILE A 359 -25.31 -31.32 20.95
C ILE A 359 -24.93 -31.68 22.39
N PRO A 360 -25.85 -31.66 23.36
CA PRO A 360 -25.57 -32.07 24.72
C PRO A 360 -25.13 -33.54 24.78
N LYS A 361 -24.08 -33.84 25.56
CA LYS A 361 -23.73 -35.21 25.90
C LYS A 361 -24.61 -35.64 27.07
N GLY A 362 -25.37 -36.72 26.87
CA GLY A 362 -26.12 -37.35 27.96
C GLY A 362 -25.18 -37.78 29.10
N THR A 363 -25.72 -37.93 30.31
CA THR A 363 -24.96 -38.40 31.47
C THR A 363 -24.20 -39.68 31.14
N PRO A 364 -22.86 -39.73 31.36
CA PRO A 364 -22.06 -40.88 30.97
C PRO A 364 -22.52 -42.14 31.70
N SER A 365 -22.86 -43.18 30.95
CA SER A 365 -23.25 -44.47 31.53
C SER A 365 -22.01 -45.15 32.15
N PRO A 366 -22.03 -45.55 33.42
CA PRO A 366 -20.86 -46.13 34.10
C PRO A 366 -20.46 -47.52 33.56
N LEU A 367 -21.19 -48.07 32.58
CA LEU A 367 -20.89 -49.36 31.93
C LEU A 367 -20.20 -49.25 30.56
N SER A 368 -20.00 -48.05 30.00
CA SER A 368 -19.30 -47.89 28.71
C SER A 368 -17.80 -47.76 28.91
N THR A 369 -17.05 -48.83 28.61
CA THR A 369 -15.60 -48.73 28.43
C THR A 369 -15.29 -47.86 27.20
N PRO A 370 -14.29 -46.95 27.26
CA PRO A 370 -13.88 -46.17 26.10
C PRO A 370 -13.11 -47.07 25.13
N ALA A 371 -13.83 -47.70 24.20
CA ALA A 371 -13.22 -48.28 23.02
C ALA A 371 -12.55 -47.14 22.24
N ALA A 372 -11.23 -47.26 22.02
CA ALA A 372 -10.40 -46.27 21.34
C ALA A 372 -10.72 -46.20 19.83
N SER A 373 -11.88 -45.61 19.54
CA SER A 373 -12.40 -45.28 18.23
C SER A 373 -12.37 -43.77 18.06
N SER A 374 -12.16 -43.29 16.84
CA SER A 374 -12.20 -41.85 16.57
C SER A 374 -13.58 -41.28 16.93
N VAL A 375 -13.59 -40.13 17.60
CA VAL A 375 -14.85 -39.45 17.98
C VAL A 375 -15.60 -38.97 16.73
N PHE A 376 -14.87 -38.70 15.65
CA PHE A 376 -15.35 -38.20 14.38
C PHE A 376 -14.86 -39.10 13.23
N SER A 377 -15.70 -39.27 12.21
CA SER A 377 -15.29 -39.76 10.89
C SER A 377 -16.14 -39.12 9.79
N GLU A 378 -15.53 -38.80 8.66
CA GLU A 378 -16.22 -38.19 7.51
C GLU A 378 -16.46 -39.25 6.42
N ASN A 379 -17.69 -39.28 5.90
CA ASN A 379 -18.10 -40.14 4.82
C ASN A 379 -17.77 -39.51 3.45
N ILE A 380 -17.73 -40.31 2.39
CA ILE A 380 -17.43 -39.85 1.02
C ILE A 380 -18.45 -38.81 0.51
N ASP A 381 -19.66 -38.79 1.06
CA ASP A 381 -20.71 -37.80 0.76
C ASP A 381 -20.58 -36.48 1.53
N GLY A 382 -19.57 -36.33 2.40
CA GLY A 382 -19.35 -35.16 3.24
C GLY A 382 -20.19 -35.13 4.53
N SER A 383 -20.96 -36.17 4.84
CA SER A 383 -21.60 -36.32 6.15
C SER A 383 -20.60 -36.77 7.22
N VAL A 384 -20.80 -36.32 8.47
CA VAL A 384 -19.87 -36.58 9.58
C VAL A 384 -20.54 -37.46 10.62
N ASN A 385 -19.97 -38.63 10.89
CA ASN A 385 -20.37 -39.48 11.99
C ASN A 385 -19.68 -39.02 13.30
N ILE A 386 -20.43 -39.04 14.39
CA ILE A 386 -19.96 -38.74 15.74
C ILE A 386 -20.21 -39.96 16.63
N ASN A 387 -19.20 -40.39 17.38
CA ASN A 387 -19.36 -41.40 18.44
C ASN A 387 -19.60 -40.72 19.80
N LEU A 388 -20.79 -40.96 20.36
CA LEU A 388 -21.25 -40.46 21.66
C LEU A 388 -21.29 -41.60 22.70
N ASN A 389 -20.14 -42.26 22.93
CA ASN A 389 -19.96 -43.36 23.88
C ASN A 389 -20.94 -44.53 23.68
N GLY A 390 -21.05 -45.02 22.44
CA GLY A 390 -21.90 -46.18 22.09
C GLY A 390 -23.25 -45.83 21.48
N LYS A 391 -23.58 -44.54 21.35
CA LYS A 391 -24.57 -44.03 20.39
C LYS A 391 -23.85 -43.33 19.25
N PHE A 392 -24.35 -43.45 18.03
CA PHE A 392 -23.82 -42.74 16.89
C PHE A 392 -24.79 -41.65 16.45
N ALA A 393 -24.26 -40.50 16.03
CA ALA A 393 -25.01 -39.45 15.36
C ALA A 393 -24.35 -39.19 14.00
N ASN A 394 -25.12 -39.22 12.92
CA ASN A 394 -24.67 -38.78 11.61
C ASN A 394 -25.18 -37.35 11.37
N VAL A 395 -24.28 -36.46 11.01
CA VAL A 395 -24.54 -35.06 10.69
C VAL A 395 -24.49 -34.88 9.18
N THR A 396 -25.63 -34.56 8.57
CA THR A 396 -25.74 -34.22 7.15
C THR A 396 -25.88 -32.70 6.98
N PHE A 397 -25.49 -32.21 5.81
CA PHE A 397 -25.55 -30.82 5.40
C PHE A 397 -26.46 -30.70 4.17
N PRO A 398 -27.77 -30.47 4.31
CA PRO A 398 -28.71 -30.57 3.20
C PRO A 398 -28.64 -29.36 2.24
N ASP A 399 -28.55 -29.61 0.93
CA ASP A 399 -28.56 -28.55 -0.11
C ASP A 399 -29.79 -27.62 -0.06
N SER A 400 -30.94 -28.17 0.37
CA SER A 400 -32.23 -27.47 0.43
C SER A 400 -32.36 -26.55 1.66
N LEU A 401 -31.80 -26.99 2.80
CA LEU A 401 -31.61 -26.19 4.00
C LEU A 401 -30.22 -25.57 3.97
N ARG A 402 -29.97 -24.68 3.00
CA ARG A 402 -28.64 -24.15 2.60
C ARG A 402 -27.64 -23.79 3.72
N TYR A 403 -28.08 -23.59 4.97
CA TYR A 403 -27.24 -23.22 6.12
C TYR A 403 -27.73 -23.85 7.45
N GLY A 404 -28.08 -25.14 7.46
CA GLY A 404 -28.43 -25.89 8.67
C GLY A 404 -27.86 -27.31 8.67
N ILE A 405 -27.87 -27.97 9.84
CA ILE A 405 -27.49 -29.38 9.99
C ILE A 405 -28.71 -30.24 10.28
N GLU A 406 -28.74 -31.44 9.73
CA GLU A 406 -29.64 -32.52 10.16
C GLU A 406 -28.84 -33.55 10.95
N ILE A 407 -29.42 -34.06 12.05
CA ILE A 407 -28.75 -35.00 12.96
C ILE A 407 -29.60 -36.27 13.06
N ALA A 408 -29.09 -37.37 12.52
CA ALA A 408 -29.72 -38.68 12.60
C ALA A 408 -29.01 -39.54 13.67
N TYR A 409 -29.72 -39.91 14.73
CA TYR A 409 -29.20 -40.81 15.76
C TYR A 409 -29.40 -42.28 15.38
N THR A 410 -28.39 -43.12 15.59
CA THR A 410 -28.48 -44.57 15.41
C THR A 410 -27.69 -45.32 16.49
N ASP A 411 -28.21 -46.49 16.87
CA ASP A 411 -27.56 -47.42 17.79
C ASP A 411 -26.63 -48.42 17.04
N SER A 412 -26.59 -48.38 15.69
CA SER A 412 -25.72 -49.22 14.88
C SER A 412 -24.41 -48.52 14.51
N THR A 413 -23.28 -49.22 14.61
CA THR A 413 -21.98 -48.76 14.08
C THR A 413 -22.07 -48.49 12.56
N PRO A 414 -21.65 -47.32 12.06
CA PRO A 414 -21.60 -47.05 10.62
C PRO A 414 -20.78 -48.11 9.87
N ILE A 415 -21.38 -48.72 8.83
CA ILE A 415 -20.79 -49.85 8.10
C ILE A 415 -19.68 -49.43 7.13
N THR A 416 -19.68 -48.15 6.73
CA THR A 416 -18.66 -47.52 5.87
C THR A 416 -17.87 -46.50 6.68
N MET A 417 -16.69 -46.87 7.16
CA MET A 417 -15.68 -45.92 7.65
C MET A 417 -14.58 -45.73 6.61
N SER A 418 -14.57 -44.58 5.93
CA SER A 418 -13.54 -44.19 4.98
C SER A 418 -12.61 -43.14 5.58
N GLY A 419 -11.68 -43.58 6.44
CA GLY A 419 -10.64 -42.72 7.02
C GLY A 419 -10.94 -42.26 8.45
N GLU A 420 -10.18 -42.80 9.40
CA GLU A 420 -10.11 -42.25 10.76
C GLU A 420 -9.18 -41.03 10.76
N TYR A 421 -9.74 -39.83 10.59
CA TYR A 421 -9.01 -38.58 10.64
C TYR A 421 -9.58 -37.68 11.74
N GLY A 422 -8.96 -37.67 12.92
CA GLY A 422 -9.38 -36.77 13.99
C GLY A 422 -8.54 -36.89 15.25
N SER A 423 -8.30 -35.76 15.91
CA SER A 423 -7.89 -35.80 17.31
C SER A 423 -9.12 -36.11 18.16
N GLY A 424 -8.96 -36.75 19.32
CA GLY A 424 -10.09 -37.03 20.22
C GLY A 424 -10.81 -35.78 20.75
N ALA A 425 -10.27 -34.58 20.53
CA ALA A 425 -10.80 -33.31 20.99
C ALA A 425 -11.45 -32.45 19.88
N SER A 426 -11.08 -32.65 18.61
CA SER A 426 -11.56 -31.80 17.51
C SER A 426 -11.39 -32.40 16.12
N PHE A 427 -12.25 -31.96 15.20
CA PHE A 427 -12.27 -32.35 13.79
C PHE A 427 -12.64 -31.17 12.88
N VAL A 428 -12.15 -31.18 11.64
CA VAL A 428 -12.49 -30.21 10.58
C VAL A 428 -12.82 -31.01 9.32
N SER A 429 -14.05 -30.89 8.83
CA SER A 429 -14.53 -31.62 7.64
C SER A 429 -14.09 -30.97 6.33
N GLY A 430 -14.18 -31.71 5.23
CA GLY A 430 -13.84 -31.23 3.89
C GLY A 430 -14.68 -30.03 3.42
N ASN A 431 -15.90 -29.86 3.94
CA ASN A 431 -16.74 -28.69 3.70
C ASN A 431 -16.44 -27.48 4.61
N GLY A 432 -15.44 -27.57 5.50
CA GLY A 432 -15.01 -26.49 6.38
C GLY A 432 -15.81 -26.32 7.67
N ALA A 433 -16.74 -27.23 7.98
CA ALA A 433 -17.35 -27.29 9.31
C ALA A 433 -16.37 -27.83 10.36
N ILE A 434 -16.49 -27.34 11.60
CA ILE A 434 -15.50 -27.57 12.67
C ILE A 434 -16.22 -28.08 13.91
N PHE A 435 -15.71 -29.17 14.47
CA PHE A 435 -16.30 -29.91 15.58
C PHE A 435 -15.35 -29.88 16.78
N PHE A 436 -15.88 -29.58 17.98
CA PHE A 436 -15.14 -29.60 19.25
C PHE A 436 -15.83 -30.53 20.25
N ASN A 437 -15.08 -31.52 20.71
CA ASN A 437 -15.52 -32.55 21.64
C ASN A 437 -15.28 -32.11 23.10
N GLU A 438 -16.25 -31.41 23.69
CA GLU A 438 -16.18 -30.90 25.07
C GLU A 438 -16.62 -31.94 26.10
N THR A 439 -16.48 -31.64 27.40
CA THR A 439 -16.84 -32.58 28.47
C THR A 439 -18.35 -32.84 28.53
N ASP A 440 -19.16 -31.78 28.41
CA ASP A 440 -20.62 -31.78 28.56
C ASP A 440 -21.40 -31.78 27.24
N ARG A 441 -20.73 -31.50 26.11
CA ARG A 441 -21.37 -31.28 24.81
C ARG A 441 -20.45 -31.57 23.63
N LEU A 442 -21.01 -31.49 22.45
CA LEU A 442 -20.29 -31.29 21.19
C LEU A 442 -20.67 -29.92 20.63
N SER A 443 -19.67 -29.10 20.32
CA SER A 443 -19.85 -27.81 19.64
C SER A 443 -19.53 -27.95 18.15
N ILE A 444 -20.42 -27.49 17.27
CA ILE A 444 -20.30 -27.56 15.81
C ILE A 444 -20.38 -26.14 15.26
N PHE A 445 -19.44 -25.77 14.39
CA PHE A 445 -19.41 -24.49 13.68
C PHE A 445 -19.48 -24.75 12.17
N VAL A 446 -20.51 -24.22 11.51
CA VAL A 446 -20.74 -24.41 10.06
C VAL A 446 -20.52 -23.09 9.32
N PRO A 447 -19.73 -23.04 8.24
CA PRO A 447 -19.52 -21.82 7.44
C PRO A 447 -20.84 -21.20 6.97
N ASN A 448 -20.92 -19.87 7.00
CA ASN A 448 -22.14 -19.12 6.68
C ASN A 448 -21.96 -18.23 5.44
N ASP A 449 -21.87 -18.84 4.25
CA ASP A 449 -21.67 -18.11 2.99
C ASP A 449 -22.82 -17.16 2.59
N SER A 450 -23.97 -17.22 3.28
CA SER A 450 -25.08 -16.27 3.13
C SER A 450 -24.94 -14.99 3.97
N ALA A 451 -23.86 -14.83 4.74
CA ALA A 451 -23.58 -13.62 5.52
C ALA A 451 -23.28 -12.41 4.62
N SER A 452 -24.31 -11.83 4.02
CA SER A 452 -24.24 -10.56 3.32
C SER A 452 -24.34 -9.41 4.31
N ILE A 453 -23.20 -8.82 4.64
CA ILE A 453 -23.08 -7.69 5.56
C ILE A 453 -23.86 -6.50 4.97
N THR A 454 -24.83 -6.00 5.72
CA THR A 454 -25.78 -4.97 5.27
C THR A 454 -25.15 -3.58 5.12
N ASN A 455 -24.04 -3.31 5.83
CA ASN A 455 -23.35 -2.03 5.81
C ASN A 455 -22.14 -2.04 4.85
N SER A 456 -22.42 -1.96 3.55
CA SER A 456 -21.36 -1.84 2.52
C SER A 456 -20.55 -0.55 2.71
N ARG A 457 -19.28 -0.67 3.08
CA ARG A 457 -18.33 0.45 3.21
C ARG A 457 -17.67 0.83 1.90
N THR A 458 -17.13 2.05 1.85
CA THR A 458 -16.25 2.52 0.78
C THR A 458 -15.03 1.60 0.63
N PRO A 459 -14.71 1.09 -0.57
CA PRO A 459 -13.47 0.36 -0.83
C PRO A 459 -12.23 1.22 -0.54
N PHE A 460 -11.11 0.60 -0.16
CA PHE A 460 -9.86 1.34 0.05
C PHE A 460 -8.97 1.24 -1.20
N ILE A 461 -8.62 2.39 -1.81
CA ILE A 461 -7.66 2.44 -2.92
C ILE A 461 -6.26 2.22 -2.34
N SER A 462 -5.93 0.94 -2.17
CA SER A 462 -4.73 0.43 -1.53
C SER A 462 -3.46 0.96 -2.19
N GLY A 463 -3.46 1.18 -3.49
CA GLY A 463 -2.47 2.03 -4.17
C GLY A 463 -2.49 1.96 -5.69
N ILE A 464 -1.49 2.60 -6.29
CA ILE A 464 -1.36 2.74 -7.74
C ILE A 464 0.08 2.40 -8.14
N LEU A 465 0.22 1.55 -9.15
CA LEU A 465 1.50 1.23 -9.78
C LEU A 465 1.54 1.88 -11.15
N VAL A 466 2.65 2.54 -11.48
CA VAL A 466 2.94 3.08 -12.80
C VAL A 466 4.15 2.35 -13.37
N ASN A 467 4.01 1.83 -14.59
CA ASN A 467 4.98 0.97 -15.24
C ASN A 467 5.46 -0.18 -14.31
N ALA A 468 4.50 -0.87 -13.69
CA ALA A 468 4.68 -1.94 -12.70
C ALA A 468 5.47 -1.58 -11.42
N ARG A 469 5.68 -0.29 -11.14
CA ARG A 469 6.30 0.22 -9.89
C ARG A 469 5.29 0.98 -9.05
N ARG A 470 5.17 0.63 -7.78
CA ARG A 470 4.27 1.28 -6.81
C ARG A 470 4.68 2.73 -6.59
N ILE A 471 3.70 3.64 -6.63
CA ILE A 471 3.91 5.03 -6.21
C ILE A 471 3.83 5.08 -4.68
N GLU A 472 4.84 5.66 -4.06
CA GLU A 472 4.91 5.90 -2.61
C GLU A 472 4.92 7.42 -2.34
N PRO A 473 4.30 7.90 -1.26
CA PRO A 473 4.31 9.32 -0.89
C PRO A 473 5.73 9.85 -0.72
N LEU A 474 5.96 11.09 -1.19
CA LEU A 474 7.24 11.81 -1.08
C LEU A 474 8.45 11.16 -1.80
N ARG A 475 8.29 9.97 -2.38
CA ARG A 475 9.34 9.27 -3.12
C ARG A 475 9.43 9.78 -4.56
N SER A 476 10.65 10.03 -5.03
CA SER A 476 10.90 10.40 -6.42
C SER A 476 10.74 9.20 -7.36
N TYR A 477 10.03 9.42 -8.46
CA TYR A 477 9.89 8.52 -9.58
C TYR A 477 10.54 9.19 -10.81
N ASP A 478 11.62 8.61 -11.33
CA ASP A 478 12.39 9.11 -12.47
C ASP A 478 12.75 10.63 -12.39
N GLY A 479 12.91 11.16 -11.17
CA GLY A 479 13.29 12.55 -10.89
C GLY A 479 12.17 13.46 -10.36
N GLU A 480 10.88 13.09 -10.50
CA GLU A 480 9.75 13.87 -9.98
C GLU A 480 9.05 13.16 -8.79
N VAL A 481 8.62 13.92 -7.79
CA VAL A 481 7.71 13.38 -6.74
C VAL A 481 6.29 13.40 -7.28
N VAL A 482 5.70 12.23 -7.47
CA VAL A 482 4.40 12.06 -8.15
C VAL A 482 3.21 12.34 -7.23
N THR A 483 3.34 12.04 -5.93
CA THR A 483 2.34 12.35 -4.90
C THR A 483 3.00 12.66 -3.57
N THR A 484 2.36 13.51 -2.78
CA THR A 484 2.70 13.75 -1.37
C THR A 484 1.85 12.93 -0.41
N LYS A 485 0.80 12.24 -0.89
CA LYS A 485 -0.13 11.44 -0.06
C LYS A 485 -0.33 10.02 -0.60
N ILE A 486 -0.79 9.11 0.24
CA ILE A 486 -1.25 7.77 -0.17
C ILE A 486 -2.42 7.88 -1.17
N ALA A 487 -2.59 6.87 -2.02
CA ALA A 487 -3.61 6.91 -3.09
C ALA A 487 -5.03 7.15 -2.55
N ALA A 488 -5.45 6.42 -1.51
CA ALA A 488 -6.77 6.58 -0.89
C ALA A 488 -7.07 7.97 -0.28
N ARG A 489 -6.03 8.81 -0.07
CA ARG A 489 -6.16 10.18 0.47
C ARG A 489 -5.71 11.26 -0.53
N SER A 490 -5.43 10.87 -1.76
CA SER A 490 -5.07 11.76 -2.87
C SER A 490 -6.31 12.04 -3.69
N GLU A 491 -6.72 13.30 -3.83
CA GLU A 491 -7.82 13.68 -4.74
C GLU A 491 -7.44 13.45 -6.21
N ALA A 492 -6.20 13.79 -6.56
CA ALA A 492 -5.67 13.68 -7.91
C ALA A 492 -4.17 13.33 -7.90
N ILE A 493 -3.72 12.59 -8.94
CA ILE A 493 -2.31 12.30 -9.21
C ILE A 493 -1.96 12.77 -10.63
N SER A 494 -0.86 13.52 -10.77
CA SER A 494 -0.35 14.01 -12.06
C SER A 494 0.84 13.16 -12.51
N LEU A 495 0.65 12.40 -13.59
CA LEU A 495 1.66 11.52 -14.17
C LEU A 495 2.39 12.18 -15.36
N PRO A 496 3.66 11.82 -15.62
CA PRO A 496 4.34 12.17 -16.87
C PRO A 496 3.75 11.40 -18.06
N HIS A 497 4.00 11.88 -19.28
CA HIS A 497 3.45 11.31 -20.52
C HIS A 497 3.82 9.83 -20.79
N TYR A 498 4.89 9.32 -20.16
CA TYR A 498 5.32 7.92 -20.23
C TYR A 498 4.76 7.04 -19.10
N GLY A 499 3.97 7.62 -18.18
CA GLY A 499 3.26 6.91 -17.12
C GLY A 499 1.90 6.40 -17.58
N ASN A 500 1.85 5.72 -18.75
CA ASN A 500 0.60 5.32 -19.41
C ASN A 500 0.24 3.83 -19.24
N PHE A 501 1.04 3.08 -18.48
CA PHE A 501 0.70 1.76 -17.95
C PHE A 501 0.41 1.91 -16.46
N ILE A 502 -0.85 1.74 -16.06
CA ILE A 502 -1.34 2.03 -14.71
C ILE A 502 -2.09 0.82 -14.16
N THR A 503 -1.70 0.35 -12.99
CA THR A 503 -2.43 -0.69 -12.23
C THR A 503 -3.00 -0.06 -10.96
N PHE A 504 -4.30 -0.27 -10.71
CA PHE A 504 -4.98 0.10 -9.48
C PHE A 504 -5.11 -1.12 -8.57
N GLU A 505 -4.71 -0.96 -7.32
CA GLU A 505 -4.91 -1.90 -6.22
C GLU A 505 -6.02 -1.39 -5.30
N VAL A 506 -7.07 -2.19 -5.09
CA VAL A 506 -8.20 -1.84 -4.22
C VAL A 506 -8.50 -3.00 -3.28
N SER A 507 -8.58 -2.74 -1.98
CA SER A 507 -8.93 -3.71 -0.95
C SER A 507 -10.31 -3.45 -0.36
N ASP A 508 -10.87 -4.46 0.30
CA ASP A 508 -12.03 -4.32 1.17
C ASP A 508 -11.58 -4.38 2.63
N PRO A 509 -11.54 -3.25 3.36
CA PRO A 509 -11.11 -3.20 4.76
C PRO A 509 -12.03 -3.90 5.77
N ASP A 510 -13.14 -4.47 5.30
CA ASP A 510 -14.04 -5.32 6.07
C ASP A 510 -13.51 -6.75 6.15
N ILE A 511 -13.06 -7.16 7.34
CA ILE A 511 -12.45 -8.46 7.59
C ILE A 511 -13.50 -9.60 7.52
N SER A 512 -14.76 -9.33 7.89
CA SER A 512 -15.86 -10.30 7.80
C SER A 512 -16.32 -10.61 6.38
N SER A 513 -16.04 -9.74 5.40
CA SER A 513 -16.41 -10.01 4.00
C SER A 513 -15.46 -11.05 3.38
N ALA A 514 -15.74 -12.36 3.52
CA ALA A 514 -14.80 -13.43 3.12
C ALA A 514 -14.32 -13.33 1.65
N ASN A 515 -15.25 -13.07 0.73
CA ASN A 515 -15.01 -12.89 -0.71
C ASN A 515 -15.57 -11.52 -1.16
N PRO A 516 -14.79 -10.44 -1.10
CA PRO A 516 -15.26 -9.13 -1.50
C PRO A 516 -15.55 -9.09 -2.99
N LYS A 517 -16.64 -8.43 -3.38
CA LYS A 517 -16.99 -8.14 -4.76
C LYS A 517 -16.63 -6.69 -5.05
N PHE A 518 -16.24 -6.41 -6.29
CA PHE A 518 -15.94 -5.05 -6.74
C PHE A 518 -16.57 -4.78 -8.11
N VAL A 519 -17.04 -3.55 -8.30
CA VAL A 519 -17.52 -3.01 -9.57
C VAL A 519 -16.75 -1.71 -9.79
N PHE A 520 -16.07 -1.56 -10.92
CA PHE A 520 -15.12 -0.47 -11.16
C PHE A 520 -15.18 0.07 -12.59
N MET A 521 -14.68 1.29 -12.78
CA MET A 521 -14.66 1.99 -14.07
C MET A 521 -13.52 3.02 -14.08
N LEU A 522 -12.85 3.18 -15.23
CA LEU A 522 -11.96 4.31 -15.49
C LEU A 522 -12.63 5.25 -16.49
N GLU A 523 -13.24 6.33 -16.00
CA GLU A 523 -13.85 7.35 -16.86
C GLU A 523 -12.81 7.95 -17.80
N GLY A 524 -13.16 8.03 -19.09
CA GLY A 524 -12.24 8.42 -20.17
C GLY A 524 -11.59 7.24 -20.90
N ALA A 525 -11.71 6.01 -20.38
CA ALA A 525 -11.24 4.78 -21.04
C ALA A 525 -12.36 3.72 -21.17
N ASP A 526 -13.06 3.44 -20.08
CA ASP A 526 -14.23 2.55 -20.05
C ASP A 526 -15.50 3.33 -20.47
N LYS A 527 -16.49 2.61 -21.05
CA LYS A 527 -17.82 3.17 -21.38
C LYS A 527 -18.86 2.92 -20.30
N ASP A 528 -18.76 1.75 -19.66
CA ASP A 528 -19.72 1.19 -18.72
C ASP A 528 -18.94 0.58 -17.54
N TRP A 529 -19.63 0.37 -16.41
CA TRP A 529 -19.06 -0.28 -15.23
C TRP A 529 -18.65 -1.74 -15.52
N ARG A 530 -17.53 -2.17 -14.95
CA ARG A 530 -16.99 -3.52 -15.08
C ARG A 530 -17.03 -4.26 -13.74
N TYR A 531 -17.58 -5.45 -13.76
CA TYR A 531 -17.56 -6.38 -12.62
C TYR A 531 -16.20 -7.06 -12.52
N ALA A 532 -15.61 -7.08 -11.32
CA ALA A 532 -14.36 -7.78 -11.08
C ALA A 532 -14.53 -9.31 -11.21
N THR A 533 -13.67 -9.93 -12.02
CA THR A 533 -13.62 -11.38 -12.19
C THR A 533 -12.76 -12.05 -11.12
N PRO A 534 -12.87 -13.38 -10.90
CA PRO A 534 -11.99 -14.11 -10.00
C PRO A 534 -10.48 -14.01 -10.36
N SER A 535 -10.15 -13.67 -11.62
CA SER A 535 -8.77 -13.39 -12.04
C SER A 535 -8.25 -12.01 -11.64
N ASP A 536 -9.14 -11.02 -11.51
CA ASP A 536 -8.80 -9.65 -11.09
C ASP A 536 -8.63 -9.55 -9.57
N ILE A 537 -9.23 -10.46 -8.80
CA ILE A 537 -9.17 -10.49 -7.34
C ILE A 537 -8.13 -11.50 -6.88
N ARG A 538 -7.07 -11.02 -6.21
CA ARG A 538 -6.05 -11.87 -5.58
C ARG A 538 -5.90 -11.47 -4.13
N ASN A 539 -5.89 -12.45 -3.22
CA ASN A 539 -5.78 -12.23 -1.77
C ASN A 539 -6.77 -11.16 -1.25
N ARG A 540 -8.02 -11.16 -1.74
CA ARG A 540 -9.08 -10.17 -1.41
C ARG A 540 -8.87 -8.75 -1.97
N MET A 541 -7.84 -8.52 -2.79
CA MET A 541 -7.54 -7.25 -3.43
C MET A 541 -7.86 -7.31 -4.93
N LEU A 542 -8.66 -6.36 -5.42
CA LEU A 542 -8.81 -6.08 -6.85
C LEU A 542 -7.51 -5.49 -7.38
N THR A 543 -6.97 -6.08 -8.44
CA THR A 543 -5.79 -5.61 -9.18
C THR A 543 -6.15 -5.45 -10.64
N THR A 544 -6.43 -4.21 -11.09
CA THR A 544 -6.88 -3.93 -12.47
C THR A 544 -5.89 -3.04 -13.20
N THR A 545 -5.56 -3.37 -14.45
CA THR A 545 -4.50 -2.70 -15.22
C THR A 545 -5.04 -2.10 -16.51
N TYR A 546 -4.67 -0.85 -16.77
CA TYR A 546 -4.94 -0.11 -17.99
C TYR A 546 -3.62 0.18 -18.69
N THR A 547 -3.55 -0.08 -20.00
CA THR A 547 -2.33 0.01 -20.79
C THR A 547 -2.48 1.02 -21.93
N ALA A 548 -1.37 1.65 -22.33
CA ALA A 548 -1.31 2.60 -23.44
C ALA A 548 -2.33 3.76 -23.36
N LEU A 549 -2.65 4.24 -22.15
CA LEU A 549 -3.53 5.39 -21.96
C LEU A 549 -2.98 6.64 -22.67
N ALA A 550 -3.86 7.41 -23.29
CA ALA A 550 -3.48 8.65 -23.95
C ALA A 550 -3.22 9.77 -22.91
N PRO A 551 -2.46 10.83 -23.25
CA PRO A 551 -2.42 12.03 -22.44
C PRO A 551 -3.82 12.63 -22.26
N GLY A 552 -4.23 12.87 -21.03
CA GLY A 552 -5.63 13.19 -20.72
C GLY A 552 -5.93 13.24 -19.22
N LYS A 553 -7.20 13.44 -18.89
CA LYS A 553 -7.74 13.32 -17.54
C LYS A 553 -8.62 12.08 -17.46
N TYR A 554 -8.41 11.28 -16.44
CA TYR A 554 -9.18 10.07 -16.14
C TYR A 554 -9.66 10.12 -14.70
N ARG A 555 -10.77 9.45 -14.40
CA ARG A 555 -11.26 9.25 -13.03
C ARG A 555 -11.49 7.77 -12.79
N PHE A 556 -10.71 7.17 -11.90
CA PHE A 556 -10.93 5.79 -11.48
C PHE A 556 -12.01 5.79 -10.40
N ARG A 557 -12.98 4.88 -10.51
CA ARG A 557 -14.15 4.75 -9.63
C ARG A 557 -14.34 3.29 -9.25
N VAL A 558 -14.62 3.00 -7.98
CA VAL A 558 -14.82 1.63 -7.49
C VAL A 558 -15.83 1.55 -6.36
N LYS A 559 -16.71 0.54 -6.42
CA LYS A 559 -17.76 0.21 -5.45
C LYS A 559 -17.69 -1.28 -5.08
N LYS A 560 -18.34 -1.69 -3.99
CA LYS A 560 -18.52 -3.12 -3.62
C LYS A 560 -19.71 -3.79 -4.31
N SER A 561 -20.64 -2.98 -4.84
CA SER A 561 -21.88 -3.43 -5.47
C SER A 561 -22.34 -2.42 -6.53
N ASP A 562 -23.12 -2.88 -7.51
CA ASP A 562 -23.75 -2.06 -8.56
C ASP A 562 -25.06 -1.38 -8.09
N LEU A 563 -25.39 -1.50 -6.80
CA LEU A 563 -26.49 -0.76 -6.19
C LEU A 563 -26.18 0.76 -6.25
N PRO A 564 -27.14 1.61 -6.66
CA PRO A 564 -26.93 3.05 -6.79
C PRO A 564 -26.31 3.70 -5.55
N ASP A 565 -26.84 3.35 -4.38
CA ASP A 565 -26.46 3.88 -3.07
C ASP A 565 -25.21 3.22 -2.45
N SER A 566 -24.56 2.28 -3.14
CA SER A 566 -23.29 1.71 -2.66
C SER A 566 -22.22 2.80 -2.60
N PRO A 567 -21.55 2.99 -1.44
CA PRO A 567 -20.43 3.91 -1.33
C PRO A 567 -19.31 3.60 -2.33
N GLU A 568 -18.63 4.67 -2.74
CA GLU A 568 -17.68 4.67 -3.85
C GLU A 568 -16.38 5.34 -3.43
N ALA A 569 -15.25 4.72 -3.80
CA ALA A 569 -13.96 5.38 -3.78
C ALA A 569 -13.60 5.85 -5.20
N SER A 570 -13.03 7.03 -5.31
CA SER A 570 -12.56 7.55 -6.60
C SER A 570 -11.26 8.33 -6.47
N ILE A 571 -10.52 8.43 -7.57
CA ILE A 571 -9.28 9.23 -7.67
C ILE A 571 -9.10 9.73 -9.10
N ASP A 572 -8.70 11.00 -9.24
CA ASP A 572 -8.38 11.60 -10.54
C ASP A 572 -6.94 11.29 -10.95
N VAL A 573 -6.73 10.92 -12.21
CA VAL A 573 -5.41 10.63 -12.78
C VAL A 573 -5.22 11.46 -14.04
N VAL A 574 -4.19 12.32 -14.03
CA VAL A 574 -3.90 13.25 -15.12
C VAL A 574 -2.58 12.86 -15.78
N ILE A 575 -2.63 12.32 -17.00
CA ILE A 575 -1.44 12.02 -17.79
C ILE A 575 -1.08 13.27 -18.58
N ARG A 576 0.04 13.93 -18.20
CA ARG A 576 0.52 15.15 -18.86
C ARG A 576 0.90 14.88 -20.31
N HIS A 577 0.73 15.88 -21.18
CA HIS A 577 1.15 15.80 -22.57
C HIS A 577 2.68 15.88 -22.70
N PRO A 578 3.31 15.25 -23.71
CA PRO A 578 4.73 15.41 -23.97
C PRO A 578 5.03 16.86 -24.40
N TRP A 579 6.01 17.51 -23.77
CA TRP A 579 6.39 18.89 -24.09
C TRP A 579 6.81 19.06 -25.57
N TRP A 580 7.49 18.04 -26.11
CA TRP A 580 7.94 17.95 -27.50
C TRP A 580 6.82 17.73 -28.52
N ALA A 581 5.59 17.42 -28.07
CA ALA A 581 4.39 17.28 -28.89
C ALA A 581 3.41 18.47 -28.69
N SER A 582 3.83 19.53 -28.01
CA SER A 582 3.00 20.74 -27.83
C SER A 582 2.86 21.53 -29.14
N PRO A 583 1.77 22.31 -29.33
CA PRO A 583 1.63 23.21 -30.48
C PRO A 583 2.80 24.19 -30.64
N ILE A 584 3.40 24.61 -29.52
CA ILE A 584 4.59 25.46 -29.47
C ILE A 584 5.82 24.70 -29.99
N ALA A 585 6.01 23.44 -29.61
CA ALA A 585 7.09 22.61 -30.15
C ALA A 585 6.94 22.41 -31.66
N PHE A 586 5.73 22.16 -32.17
CA PHE A 586 5.48 22.10 -33.61
C PHE A 586 5.80 23.42 -34.33
N ALA A 587 5.44 24.57 -33.75
CA ALA A 587 5.81 25.88 -34.30
C ALA A 587 7.34 26.08 -34.33
N ILE A 588 8.06 25.62 -33.30
CA ILE A 588 9.53 25.63 -33.25
C ILE A 588 10.14 24.71 -34.32
N TYR A 589 9.60 23.50 -34.52
CA TYR A 589 10.09 22.59 -35.57
C TYR A 589 9.88 23.18 -36.97
N VAL A 590 8.73 23.81 -37.24
CA VAL A 590 8.46 24.52 -38.50
C VAL A 590 9.42 25.70 -38.68
N LEU A 591 9.68 26.48 -37.62
CA LEU A 591 10.65 27.58 -37.66
C LEU A 591 12.08 27.08 -37.96
N ILE A 592 12.51 25.99 -37.32
CA ILE A 592 13.82 25.36 -37.58
C ILE A 592 13.90 24.85 -39.02
N ALA A 593 12.85 24.20 -39.53
CA ALA A 593 12.79 23.76 -40.93
C ALA A 593 12.87 24.94 -41.91
N ILE A 594 12.16 26.04 -41.64
CA ILE A 594 12.25 27.28 -42.44
C ILE A 594 13.67 27.86 -42.39
N ILE A 595 14.33 27.90 -41.23
CA ILE A 595 15.72 28.37 -41.10
C ILE A 595 16.68 27.47 -41.88
N ILE A 596 16.51 26.15 -41.84
CA ILE A 596 17.32 25.19 -42.62
C ILE A 596 17.11 25.42 -44.12
N VAL A 597 15.86 25.59 -44.58
CA VAL A 597 15.54 25.88 -45.99
C VAL A 597 16.13 27.22 -46.44
N ILE A 598 15.95 28.30 -45.67
CA ILE A 598 16.54 29.62 -45.98
C ILE A 598 18.06 29.56 -46.02
N THR A 599 18.69 28.84 -45.08
CA THR A 599 20.14 28.66 -45.03
C THR A 599 20.63 27.82 -46.21
N GLY A 600 19.91 26.76 -46.57
CA GLY A 600 20.17 25.93 -47.76
C GLY A 600 20.08 26.74 -49.06
N ILE A 601 19.03 27.56 -49.22
CA ILE A 601 18.88 28.48 -50.35
C ILE A 601 20.02 29.49 -50.38
N ARG A 602 20.38 30.10 -49.25
CA ARG A 602 21.52 31.05 -49.17
C ARG A 602 22.85 30.39 -49.56
N ILE A 603 23.10 29.15 -49.12
CA ILE A 603 24.29 28.37 -49.47
C ILE A 603 24.28 28.01 -50.96
N TYR A 604 23.13 27.60 -51.51
CA TYR A 604 22.96 27.29 -52.92
C TYR A 604 23.22 28.52 -53.81
N VAL A 605 22.57 29.64 -53.54
CA VAL A 605 22.78 30.91 -54.26
C VAL A 605 24.21 31.41 -54.12
N ALA A 606 24.85 31.26 -52.94
CA ALA A 606 26.25 31.63 -52.75
C ALA A 606 27.22 30.72 -53.54
N ARG A 607 26.91 29.43 -53.72
CA ARG A 607 27.68 28.51 -54.57
C ARG A 607 27.50 28.85 -56.04
N GLU A 608 26.26 29.06 -56.49
CA GLU A 608 25.96 29.37 -57.89
C GLU A 608 26.57 30.73 -58.30
N LYS A 609 26.50 31.73 -57.42
CA LYS A 609 27.15 33.03 -57.67
C LYS A 609 28.67 32.89 -57.83
N ARG A 610 29.34 32.09 -56.98
CA ARG A 610 30.79 31.80 -57.11
C ARG A 610 31.12 31.09 -58.43
N ARG A 611 30.23 30.22 -58.92
CA ARG A 611 30.38 29.54 -60.20
C ARG A 611 30.30 30.52 -61.38
N ILE A 612 29.28 31.38 -61.40
CA ILE A 612 29.12 32.42 -62.42
C ILE A 612 30.30 33.42 -62.39
N GLU A 613 30.77 33.81 -61.19
CA GLU A 613 31.96 34.66 -61.04
C GLU A 613 33.26 33.98 -61.55
N ALA A 614 33.36 32.64 -61.49
CA ALA A 614 34.48 31.90 -62.07
C ALA A 614 34.41 31.87 -63.60
N GLU A 615 33.24 31.56 -64.19
CA GLU A 615 33.04 31.56 -65.65
C GLU A 615 33.25 32.96 -66.28
N GLN A 616 32.90 34.03 -65.55
CA GLN A 616 33.18 35.41 -65.99
C GLN A 616 34.68 35.74 -65.95
N LYS A 617 35.40 35.28 -64.93
CA LYS A 617 36.87 35.43 -64.85
C LYS A 617 37.59 34.64 -65.94
N GLU A 618 37.13 33.43 -66.23
CA GLU A 618 37.67 32.60 -67.31
C GLU A 618 37.54 33.30 -68.67
N LYS A 619 36.34 33.82 -69.00
CA LYS A 619 36.11 34.60 -70.23
C LYS A 619 36.97 35.86 -70.30
N PHE A 620 37.13 36.58 -69.19
CA PHE A 620 38.01 37.75 -69.11
C PHE A 620 39.49 37.39 -69.32
N LEU A 621 39.97 36.28 -68.74
CA LEU A 621 41.34 35.80 -68.93
C LEU A 621 41.61 35.37 -70.36
N LEU A 622 40.67 34.66 -71.01
CA LEU A 622 40.77 34.28 -72.42
C LEU A 622 40.85 35.48 -73.35
N GLU A 623 40.05 36.53 -73.10
CA GLU A 623 40.10 37.76 -73.89
C GLU A 623 41.41 38.52 -73.65
N ARG A 624 41.95 38.50 -72.42
CA ARG A 624 43.25 39.10 -72.12
C ARG A 624 44.42 38.35 -72.78
N ILE A 625 44.34 37.02 -72.87
CA ILE A 625 45.32 36.20 -73.60
C ILE A 625 45.30 36.53 -75.10
N ARG A 626 44.11 36.70 -75.71
CA ARG A 626 43.99 37.14 -77.11
C ARG A 626 44.70 38.46 -77.40
N GLN A 627 44.49 39.47 -76.56
CA GLN A 627 45.13 40.78 -76.72
C GLN A 627 46.66 40.68 -76.69
N LEU A 628 47.22 39.84 -75.81
CA LEU A 628 48.66 39.64 -75.71
C LEU A 628 49.25 38.92 -76.92
N ILE A 629 48.51 37.99 -77.54
CA ILE A 629 48.90 37.34 -78.81
C ILE A 629 48.92 38.36 -79.96
N GLU A 630 47.89 39.20 -80.10
CA GLU A 630 47.88 40.29 -81.10
C GLU A 630 49.00 41.32 -80.87
N GLU A 631 49.40 41.58 -79.62
CA GLU A 631 50.58 42.40 -79.35
C GLU A 631 51.88 41.71 -79.79
N THR A 632 52.03 40.40 -79.56
CA THR A 632 53.26 39.67 -79.94
C THR A 632 53.40 39.48 -81.45
N ASP A 633 52.30 39.30 -82.18
CA ASP A 633 52.35 39.21 -83.65
C ASP A 633 52.74 40.55 -84.31
N ARG A 634 52.34 41.70 -83.73
CA ARG A 634 52.81 43.02 -84.21
C ARG A 634 54.31 43.24 -84.04
N TYR A 635 54.93 42.67 -83.00
CA TYR A 635 56.37 42.82 -82.77
C TYR A 635 57.23 41.92 -83.68
N LYS A 636 56.65 40.91 -84.34
CA LYS A 636 57.39 39.99 -85.23
C LYS A 636 57.50 40.46 -86.69
N SER A 637 56.79 41.51 -87.10
CA SER A 637 56.72 41.94 -88.51
C SER A 637 57.81 42.93 -88.97
N GLU A 638 58.72 43.38 -88.11
CA GLU A 638 59.72 44.42 -88.43
C GLU A 638 61.19 44.00 -88.13
N ALA A 639 61.76 43.03 -88.87
CA ALA A 639 63.21 42.77 -88.88
C ALA A 639 63.69 41.98 -90.14
N PRO A 640 64.90 42.25 -90.70
CA PRO A 640 65.48 41.50 -91.84
C PRO A 640 66.53 40.42 -91.46
N ALA A 641 66.67 39.41 -92.31
CA ALA A 641 67.61 38.26 -92.26
C ALA A 641 69.03 38.60 -92.78
N SER A 642 70.13 37.83 -92.66
CA SER A 642 70.63 36.65 -91.87
C SER A 642 72.09 36.37 -92.35
N PRO A 643 72.87 35.33 -91.94
CA PRO A 643 72.68 34.26 -90.94
C PRO A 643 73.84 34.07 -89.92
N THR A 644 73.54 33.47 -88.76
CA THR A 644 74.31 32.35 -88.15
C THR A 644 73.44 31.77 -87.04
N ASP A 645 73.15 30.48 -87.20
CA ASP A 645 72.14 29.65 -86.51
C ASP A 645 71.82 30.01 -85.05
N SER A 646 70.52 30.14 -84.80
CA SER A 646 69.93 30.95 -83.74
C SER A 646 69.55 30.19 -82.47
N ASP A 647 70.02 30.67 -81.31
CA ASP A 647 69.23 30.65 -80.07
C ASP A 647 67.89 31.38 -80.29
N GLY A 648 66.78 30.96 -79.65
CA GLY A 648 65.57 31.81 -79.72
C GLY A 648 64.18 31.26 -79.41
N ASP A 649 64.07 30.18 -78.63
CA ASP A 649 62.96 29.98 -77.66
C ASP A 649 61.54 29.56 -78.13
N ASN A 650 60.86 28.88 -77.20
CA ASN A 650 59.43 28.62 -77.06
C ASN A 650 58.75 27.55 -77.95
N GLN A 651 58.99 26.27 -77.61
CA GLN A 651 57.97 25.22 -77.69
C GLN A 651 58.21 24.10 -76.65
N SER A 652 57.15 23.35 -76.32
CA SER A 652 57.07 22.30 -75.28
C SER A 652 56.98 22.86 -73.83
N VAL A 653 55.86 22.70 -73.11
CA VAL A 653 55.29 21.50 -72.43
C VAL A 653 55.72 21.43 -70.95
N THR A 654 54.80 20.96 -70.10
CA THR A 654 55.00 20.63 -68.67
C THR A 654 55.71 21.67 -67.79
N GLY A 655 54.92 22.63 -67.30
CA GLY A 655 55.14 23.18 -65.96
C GLY A 655 54.64 22.23 -64.87
N GLU A 656 55.02 20.94 -64.93
CA GLU A 656 54.95 20.10 -63.73
C GLU A 656 55.95 20.67 -62.74
N SER A 657 55.48 21.01 -61.54
CA SER A 657 56.36 21.41 -60.44
C SER A 657 57.18 20.20 -60.02
N GLU A 658 58.35 20.01 -60.64
CA GLU A 658 59.36 19.10 -60.11
C GLU A 658 59.70 19.52 -58.69
N LEU A 659 59.16 18.77 -57.72
CA LEU A 659 59.46 18.90 -56.31
C LEU A 659 60.98 18.95 -56.13
N SER A 660 61.50 19.94 -55.41
CA SER A 660 62.87 19.95 -54.91
C SER A 660 63.18 18.62 -54.19
N ASP A 661 64.42 18.14 -54.23
CA ASP A 661 64.77 16.89 -53.53
C ASP A 661 64.44 16.96 -52.02
N GLU A 662 64.55 18.13 -51.39
CA GLU A 662 64.11 18.36 -50.00
C GLU A 662 62.58 18.23 -49.82
N ASP A 663 61.81 18.57 -50.84
CA ASP A 663 60.35 18.45 -50.83
C ASP A 663 59.89 17.04 -51.20
N ARG A 664 60.62 16.32 -52.08
CA ARG A 664 60.45 14.88 -52.32
C ARG A 664 60.72 14.09 -51.03
N ASP A 665 61.82 14.37 -50.33
CA ASP A 665 62.15 13.76 -49.04
C ASP A 665 61.14 14.13 -47.93
N PHE A 666 60.69 15.39 -47.89
CA PHE A 666 59.60 15.79 -46.98
C PHE A 666 58.30 15.02 -47.24
N VAL A 667 57.83 14.94 -48.49
CA VAL A 667 56.61 14.20 -48.84
C VAL A 667 56.76 12.71 -48.55
N THR A 668 57.93 12.12 -48.86
CA THR A 668 58.22 10.71 -48.56
C THR A 668 58.14 10.42 -47.06
N ARG A 669 58.84 11.19 -46.23
CA ARG A 669 58.76 11.07 -44.76
C ARG A 669 57.35 11.30 -44.23
N ALA A 670 56.59 12.22 -44.82
CA ALA A 670 55.20 12.46 -44.45
C ALA A 670 54.28 11.26 -44.78
N ILE A 671 54.49 10.58 -45.92
CA ILE A 671 53.78 9.35 -46.28
C ILE A 671 54.14 8.24 -45.29
N GLU A 672 55.44 7.93 -45.13
CA GLU A 672 55.90 6.87 -44.23
C GLU A 672 55.41 7.05 -42.80
N THR A 673 55.39 8.28 -42.30
CA THR A 673 54.98 8.59 -40.92
C THR A 673 53.48 8.38 -40.72
N VAL A 674 52.65 8.62 -41.74
CA VAL A 674 51.23 8.23 -41.70
C VAL A 674 51.08 6.71 -41.82
N GLU A 675 51.81 6.06 -42.72
CA GLU A 675 51.72 4.61 -42.95
C GLU A 675 52.15 3.78 -41.73
N ARG A 676 53.19 4.24 -41.01
CA ARG A 676 53.69 3.63 -39.76
C ARG A 676 52.71 3.75 -38.58
N ASN A 677 51.73 4.64 -38.66
CA ASN A 677 50.76 4.94 -37.59
C ASN A 677 49.30 4.71 -38.02
N LEU A 678 49.06 3.83 -39.00
CA LEU A 678 47.69 3.51 -39.48
C LEU A 678 46.85 2.76 -38.45
N ASP A 679 47.50 1.88 -37.69
CA ASP A 679 46.92 1.10 -36.58
C ASP A 679 46.71 1.91 -35.29
N THR A 680 47.29 3.11 -35.22
CA THR A 680 47.37 3.92 -33.99
C THR A 680 46.08 4.73 -33.78
N PRO A 681 45.28 4.42 -32.73
CA PRO A 681 43.98 5.06 -32.54
C PRO A 681 44.09 6.58 -32.34
N GLY A 682 43.27 7.33 -33.08
CA GLY A 682 43.24 8.78 -33.03
C GLY A 682 44.46 9.48 -33.64
N TYR A 683 45.23 8.80 -34.49
CA TYR A 683 46.28 9.47 -35.28
C TYR A 683 45.64 10.56 -36.16
N SER A 684 46.12 11.80 -36.00
CA SER A 684 45.48 13.02 -36.50
C SER A 684 46.52 14.05 -36.95
N VAL A 685 46.09 15.12 -37.62
CA VAL A 685 46.97 16.21 -38.10
C VAL A 685 47.86 16.78 -36.98
N ALA A 686 47.39 16.74 -35.72
CA ALA A 686 48.14 17.19 -34.56
C ALA A 686 49.37 16.31 -34.23
N ARG A 687 49.23 14.98 -34.39
CA ARG A 687 50.33 14.02 -34.23
C ARG A 687 51.27 14.12 -35.42
N LEU A 688 50.72 14.07 -36.65
CA LEU A 688 51.52 14.21 -37.88
C LEU A 688 52.38 15.49 -37.90
N SER A 689 51.89 16.63 -37.40
CA SER A 689 52.73 17.83 -37.28
C SER A 689 53.85 17.65 -36.26
N ALA A 690 53.56 17.07 -35.10
CA ALA A 690 54.55 16.82 -34.06
C ALA A 690 55.63 15.81 -34.49
N ASP A 691 55.22 14.71 -35.13
CA ASP A 691 56.10 13.64 -35.60
C ASP A 691 57.01 14.08 -36.76
N LEU A 692 56.58 15.08 -37.54
CA LEU A 692 57.38 15.77 -38.56
C LEU A 692 58.17 16.98 -38.01
N CYS A 693 58.16 17.21 -36.69
CA CYS A 693 58.81 18.35 -36.03
C CYS A 693 58.37 19.73 -36.57
N MET A 694 57.11 19.87 -36.98
CA MET A 694 56.52 21.11 -37.50
C MET A 694 55.32 21.58 -36.66
N ASP A 695 55.02 22.87 -36.72
CA ASP A 695 53.74 23.37 -36.22
C ASP A 695 52.60 23.00 -37.20
N ARG A 696 51.35 23.00 -36.71
CA ARG A 696 50.19 22.64 -37.55
C ARG A 696 50.03 23.58 -38.75
N THR A 697 50.32 24.87 -38.59
CA THR A 697 50.16 25.88 -39.66
C THR A 697 51.24 25.70 -40.73
N GLY A 698 52.49 25.43 -40.31
CA GLY A 698 53.59 25.05 -41.19
C GLY A 698 53.27 23.78 -42.00
N LEU A 699 52.75 22.73 -41.36
CA LEU A 699 52.34 21.50 -42.05
C LEU A 699 51.21 21.75 -43.06
N TYR A 700 50.19 22.53 -42.69
CA TYR A 700 49.11 22.92 -43.61
C TYR A 700 49.66 23.68 -44.82
N ARG A 701 50.47 24.73 -44.59
CA ARG A 701 51.06 25.52 -45.67
C ARG A 701 51.94 24.68 -46.59
N LYS A 702 52.77 23.78 -46.03
CA LYS A 702 53.68 22.95 -46.82
C LYS A 702 52.93 21.89 -47.63
N LEU A 703 51.99 21.14 -47.05
CA LEU A 703 51.24 20.12 -47.81
C LEU A 703 50.29 20.73 -48.85
N THR A 704 49.68 21.89 -48.58
CA THR A 704 48.84 22.58 -49.58
C THR A 704 49.70 23.22 -50.68
N SER A 705 50.89 23.74 -50.37
CA SER A 705 51.80 24.28 -51.40
C SER A 705 52.42 23.20 -52.30
N LEU A 706 52.66 21.99 -51.78
CA LEU A 706 53.35 20.92 -52.53
C LEU A 706 52.40 19.94 -53.23
N LEU A 707 51.20 19.71 -52.68
CA LEU A 707 50.28 18.64 -53.12
C LEU A 707 48.83 19.10 -53.33
N ASP A 708 48.55 20.40 -53.18
CA ASP A 708 47.20 21.01 -53.16
C ASP A 708 46.19 20.28 -52.24
N LYS A 709 46.71 19.71 -51.15
CA LYS A 709 45.92 18.94 -50.17
C LYS A 709 46.08 19.53 -48.78
N SER A 710 44.98 19.54 -48.02
CA SER A 710 45.06 19.76 -46.58
C SER A 710 45.63 18.51 -45.90
N PRO A 711 46.32 18.63 -44.74
CA PRO A 711 46.86 17.48 -44.03
C PRO A 711 45.82 16.44 -43.63
N SER A 712 44.55 16.84 -43.41
CA SER A 712 43.46 15.91 -43.11
C SER A 712 43.02 15.10 -44.33
N ILE A 713 43.03 15.70 -45.53
CA ILE A 713 42.80 14.98 -46.79
C ILE A 713 44.00 14.08 -47.10
N PHE A 714 45.23 14.57 -46.90
CA PHE A 714 46.46 13.80 -47.10
C PHE A 714 46.50 12.51 -46.26
N ILE A 715 46.22 12.58 -44.96
CA ILE A 715 46.10 11.39 -44.09
C ILE A 715 45.00 10.45 -44.60
N ARG A 716 43.83 11.00 -44.97
CA ARG A 716 42.69 10.22 -45.45
C ARG A 716 43.01 9.49 -46.75
N ASP A 717 43.69 10.12 -47.70
CA ASP A 717 44.06 9.52 -48.99
C ASP A 717 45.10 8.38 -48.82
N ILE A 718 46.00 8.47 -47.85
CA ILE A 718 46.92 7.36 -47.50
C ILE A 718 46.13 6.19 -46.91
N ARG A 719 45.23 6.47 -45.95
CA ARG A 719 44.34 5.44 -45.36
C ARG A 719 43.46 4.76 -46.41
N LEU A 720 42.88 5.51 -47.34
CA LEU A 720 42.07 4.99 -48.45
C LEU A 720 42.89 4.11 -49.41
N ARG A 721 44.13 4.49 -49.73
CA ARG A 721 45.03 3.65 -50.55
C ARG A 721 45.38 2.34 -49.84
N LYS A 722 45.66 2.36 -48.54
CA LYS A 722 45.89 1.12 -47.78
C LYS A 722 44.63 0.26 -47.68
N ALA A 723 43.46 0.88 -47.48
CA ALA A 723 42.18 0.18 -47.46
C ALA A 723 41.90 -0.50 -48.81
N ALA A 724 42.14 0.18 -49.94
CA ALA A 724 41.99 -0.39 -51.27
C ALA A 724 42.88 -1.61 -51.47
N ALA A 725 44.16 -1.55 -51.06
CA ALA A 725 45.07 -2.69 -51.13
C ALA A 725 44.57 -3.89 -50.29
N LEU A 726 44.13 -3.65 -49.04
CA LEU A 726 43.60 -4.71 -48.17
C LEU A 726 42.28 -5.31 -48.69
N ILE A 727 41.44 -4.52 -49.37
CA ILE A 727 40.21 -5.00 -50.03
C ILE A 727 40.57 -5.91 -51.20
N SER A 728 41.54 -5.51 -52.04
CA SER A 728 42.02 -6.32 -53.17
C SER A 728 42.75 -7.61 -52.74
N GLU A 729 43.28 -7.67 -51.51
CA GLU A 729 43.81 -8.92 -50.95
C GLU A 729 42.73 -9.92 -50.52
N GLY A 730 41.48 -9.48 -50.28
CA GLY A 730 40.33 -10.34 -49.96
C GLY A 730 40.38 -11.09 -48.61
N LYS A 731 41.39 -10.83 -47.76
CA LYS A 731 41.64 -11.58 -46.51
C LYS A 731 40.89 -11.08 -45.28
N MET A 732 40.36 -9.86 -45.31
CA MET A 732 39.78 -9.17 -44.15
C MET A 732 38.40 -8.60 -44.52
N SER A 733 37.48 -8.53 -43.56
CA SER A 733 36.18 -7.90 -43.75
C SER A 733 36.31 -6.37 -43.84
N ILE A 734 35.34 -5.72 -44.47
CA ILE A 734 35.32 -4.25 -44.62
C ILE A 734 35.35 -3.52 -43.26
N THR A 735 34.85 -4.14 -42.19
CA THR A 735 34.94 -3.60 -40.82
C THR A 735 36.36 -3.69 -40.27
N GLU A 736 37.00 -4.87 -40.35
CA GLU A 736 38.39 -5.04 -39.88
C GLU A 736 39.36 -4.16 -40.68
N ILE A 737 39.10 -3.92 -41.97
CA ILE A 737 39.88 -3.00 -42.81
C ILE A 737 39.70 -1.54 -42.36
N ALA A 738 38.50 -1.14 -41.92
CA ALA A 738 38.28 0.20 -41.39
C ALA A 738 39.09 0.46 -40.11
N ASP A 739 39.11 -0.52 -39.20
CA ASP A 739 39.89 -0.46 -37.97
C ASP A 739 41.40 -0.50 -38.25
N ALA A 740 41.86 -1.45 -39.07
CA ALA A 740 43.28 -1.60 -39.45
C ALA A 740 43.86 -0.43 -40.27
N THR A 741 43.01 0.43 -40.83
CA THR A 741 43.43 1.65 -41.54
C THR A 741 43.08 2.94 -40.77
N GLY A 742 42.65 2.83 -39.50
CA GLY A 742 42.49 3.96 -38.60
C GLY A 742 41.30 4.87 -38.91
N PHE A 743 40.23 4.35 -39.53
CA PHE A 743 38.96 5.07 -39.64
C PHE A 743 38.14 4.92 -38.36
N SER A 744 37.43 5.97 -37.96
CA SER A 744 36.59 5.96 -36.75
C SER A 744 35.28 5.18 -36.87
N SER A 745 34.92 4.73 -38.08
CA SER A 745 33.81 3.80 -38.34
C SER A 745 33.83 3.29 -39.78
N THR A 746 33.34 2.07 -39.99
CA THR A 746 33.13 1.46 -41.31
C THR A 746 32.25 2.31 -42.22
N SER A 747 31.22 2.97 -41.67
CA SER A 747 30.31 3.86 -42.43
C SER A 747 31.03 5.11 -42.94
N TYR A 748 31.90 5.71 -42.12
CA TYR A 748 32.68 6.88 -42.52
C TYR A 748 33.77 6.51 -43.55
N MET A 749 34.45 5.37 -43.36
CA MET A 749 35.35 4.81 -44.37
C MET A 749 34.62 4.60 -45.70
N SER A 750 33.48 3.90 -45.68
CA SER A 750 32.73 3.54 -46.89
C SER A 750 32.29 4.75 -47.70
N LYS A 751 31.85 5.82 -47.02
CA LYS A 751 31.54 7.09 -47.67
C LYS A 751 32.77 7.73 -48.32
N CYS A 752 33.87 7.85 -47.58
CA CYS A 752 35.11 8.44 -48.11
C CYS A 752 35.70 7.61 -49.27
N PHE A 753 35.58 6.28 -49.21
CA PHE A 753 36.02 5.35 -50.25
C PHE A 753 35.17 5.50 -51.51
N GLN A 754 33.85 5.59 -51.38
CA GLN A 754 32.96 5.83 -52.51
C GLN A 754 33.17 7.21 -53.14
N GLU A 755 33.44 8.24 -52.34
CA GLU A 755 33.82 9.58 -52.83
C GLU A 755 35.17 9.58 -53.60
N HIS A 756 36.11 8.70 -53.25
CA HIS A 756 37.46 8.67 -53.86
C HIS A 756 37.58 7.70 -55.06
N TYR A 757 36.97 6.51 -54.98
CA TYR A 757 37.07 5.44 -56.00
C TYR A 757 35.80 5.28 -56.86
N GLY A 758 34.73 6.03 -56.57
CA GLY A 758 33.47 6.02 -57.34
C GLY A 758 32.58 4.79 -57.14
N CYS A 759 33.00 3.80 -56.36
CA CYS A 759 32.22 2.61 -55.98
C CYS A 759 32.42 2.27 -54.50
N LYS A 760 31.54 1.44 -53.93
CA LYS A 760 31.65 1.07 -52.51
C LYS A 760 32.82 0.11 -52.26
N PRO A 761 33.37 0.04 -51.03
CA PRO A 761 34.39 -0.96 -50.67
C PRO A 761 34.02 -2.40 -51.04
N SER A 762 32.76 -2.79 -50.84
CA SER A 762 32.23 -4.12 -51.20
C SER A 762 32.17 -4.39 -52.71
N GLU A 763 32.13 -3.35 -53.53
CA GLU A 763 32.08 -3.42 -54.99
C GLU A 763 33.50 -3.40 -55.61
N TYR A 764 34.51 -2.98 -54.82
CA TYR A 764 35.89 -2.79 -55.27
C TYR A 764 36.68 -4.10 -55.43
N HIS A 765 36.31 -5.17 -54.72
CA HIS A 765 36.95 -6.50 -54.85
C HIS A 765 36.80 -7.12 -56.26
N ASN A 766 35.83 -6.65 -57.05
CA ASN A 766 35.55 -7.17 -58.40
C ASN A 766 36.05 -6.24 -59.53
N LYS A 767 37.00 -5.35 -59.23
CA LYS A 767 37.75 -4.51 -60.18
C LYS A 767 39.24 -4.83 -60.14
#